data_AF-A0A318YFJ5-F1
#
_entry.id   AF-A0A318YFJ5-F1
#
_cell.length_a   1.000
_cell.length_b   1.000
_cell.length_c   1.000
_cell.angle_alpha   90.00
_cell.angle_beta   90.00
_cell.angle_gamma   90.00
#
_symmetry.space_group_name_H-M   'P 1'
#
loop_
_entity.id
_entity.type
_entity.pdbx_description
1 polymer ?
#
loop_
_entity_poly.entity_id
_entity_poly.type
_entity_poly.pdbx_seq_one_letter_code
_entity_poly.pdbx_strand_id
1 'polypeptide(L)'
;MAAEQRSAAMPDGQPNPGPIGSGLNVLGEDAFVNASNATPDLRGEQTQPSTLPDAPSYFSDTPGNHASSVPPAVASPITPSQAVKDAKSGPELLRRLSLIESPIMLDADPREQYPSLRLTGRVISAAFCIPYKLYLHPGSDWELKPRPGTSALFDSMAYLGSNESRWSHTLVGWTGEVEPVQETAIPLQQIPINTSAKVPTTLNGSALPLNKAAAPVPVDASQRLPSHPLLDGFEVDLEDRERLDQQLSSSRYGKIVPVWLTGESEHPDDTVFLDDQGRWRRYAERELYPLLHYKQHGPTDGKSERKWWADYVRMNRLFADRIAQEYKEGDIVWIHDYHLFLVPSMLRQRIPNIYIGFFLHAPFPSSEFMRCLAKRKEVLTGVLGANMIGFQTFSYSRHFSSCCTRVLGFDSNSAGVDAYGAHVAVDVFPIGIETKTIQKAAFGSAEIEKAVLGIRKLYAGKKIIVGRDRLDSVRGVAQKLQSFEVFLERYPEWRDKVVLIQVTSPTSVDEQKEENKIASQVSNLVSTINGRFGSLSFAPVKYYPQYLSPHEYFALLRVADVGLITTVRDGMNTTSLEYIICQQNNYGPLILSEFSGTAGTLSNAIHINPWDTVGVAGAINKALTMSPEEKMSQHQKLYKHVTANTVSSWSKQFVTRLLTNLSSFDQSVATPALDRAKLVRQYRRARKRLFMFDYDGTLTPIVKDPQAAIPSDRVLRTIKTLAADPRNAVWIISGRDQAFLDEWMGHIPELGLSAEHGCFIRKPHSDDWENLAERSNMGWQKEVMDTFQHFTERTQGSFIERKRVALTWHYRRADPEYGAFQARECRKQLEDTVGKRWEVEVMAGKANLEVRPTFVNKGFIAARLVNEYGTGPGQAPEFIFCSGDDFTDEDMFRALQKFDLPQDHVYSVTVGASSKQTAASWHLLEPADVIETISMLNNSSCSQEY
;
A
#
# COMPACT_ATOMS: atom_id res chain seq x y z
N MET A 1 35.27 17.51 -54.81
CA MET A 1 34.09 18.08 -55.51
C MET A 1 32.95 17.95 -54.50
N ALA A 2 32.42 19.01 -53.88
CA ALA A 2 31.70 20.16 -54.47
C ALA A 2 30.41 19.70 -55.18
N ALA A 3 29.22 20.29 -54.99
CA ALA A 3 28.75 21.39 -54.12
C ALA A 3 27.25 21.11 -53.74
N GLU A 4 26.45 21.95 -53.06
CA GLU A 4 26.53 23.35 -52.59
C GLU A 4 25.55 23.58 -51.42
N GLN A 5 25.41 24.82 -50.91
CA GLN A 5 24.33 25.26 -50.00
C GLN A 5 23.22 25.98 -50.77
N ARG A 6 21.97 25.95 -50.28
CA ARG A 6 21.04 27.10 -50.41
C ARG A 6 20.23 27.31 -49.13
N SER A 7 20.17 28.58 -48.72
CA SER A 7 19.46 29.11 -47.55
C SER A 7 18.01 29.48 -47.87
N ALA A 8 17.15 29.42 -46.86
CA ALA A 8 15.91 30.22 -46.79
C ALA A 8 15.92 31.01 -45.47
N ALA A 9 15.47 32.27 -45.51
CA ALA A 9 15.64 33.23 -44.42
C ALA A 9 14.51 33.16 -43.37
N MET A 10 14.84 33.56 -42.13
CA MET A 10 13.90 33.82 -41.05
C MET A 10 13.56 35.33 -41.00
N PRO A 11 12.34 35.76 -40.62
CA PRO A 11 12.02 37.17 -40.42
C PRO A 11 12.61 37.75 -39.12
N ASP A 12 12.97 39.03 -39.14
CA ASP A 12 13.50 39.77 -37.98
C ASP A 12 12.44 39.98 -36.88
N GLY A 13 12.85 39.95 -35.60
CA GLY A 13 11.99 40.46 -34.51
C GLY A 13 12.09 39.87 -33.11
N GLN A 14 13.08 39.05 -32.74
CA GLN A 14 13.23 38.56 -31.35
C GLN A 14 14.66 38.73 -30.79
N PRO A 15 14.82 39.07 -29.50
CA PRO A 15 16.12 39.25 -28.86
C PRO A 15 16.81 37.91 -28.55
N ASN A 16 18.13 37.86 -28.73
CA ASN A 16 18.95 36.66 -28.56
C ASN A 16 18.90 36.07 -27.14
N PRO A 17 18.69 34.75 -26.97
CA PRO A 17 19.11 34.04 -25.77
C PRO A 17 20.65 33.87 -25.78
N GLY A 18 21.33 34.42 -24.77
CA GLY A 18 22.79 34.33 -24.64
C GLY A 18 23.26 32.92 -24.25
N PRO A 19 24.44 32.47 -24.73
CA PRO A 19 24.94 31.12 -24.47
C PRO A 19 25.56 30.99 -23.08
N ILE A 20 25.09 30.04 -22.26
CA ILE A 20 25.76 29.65 -21.02
C ILE A 20 26.81 28.60 -21.34
N GLY A 21 28.06 29.05 -21.54
CA GLY A 21 29.24 28.19 -21.63
C GLY A 21 29.78 27.78 -20.25
N SER A 22 30.45 26.63 -20.21
CA SER A 22 31.13 26.09 -19.04
C SER A 22 32.26 27.00 -18.52
N GLY A 23 32.31 27.23 -17.21
CA GLY A 23 33.40 27.96 -16.55
C GLY A 23 33.66 27.46 -15.14
N LEU A 24 34.68 26.61 -14.98
CA LEU A 24 35.18 26.13 -13.69
C LEU A 24 36.50 26.86 -13.41
N ASN A 25 36.52 27.79 -12.44
CA ASN A 25 37.62 28.04 -11.48
C ASN A 25 37.60 29.46 -10.83
N VAL A 26 38.07 29.50 -9.58
CA VAL A 26 38.53 30.67 -8.77
C VAL A 26 37.50 31.68 -8.25
N LEU A 27 36.88 31.35 -7.12
CA LEU A 27 36.63 32.20 -5.92
C LEU A 27 36.59 31.21 -4.74
N GLY A 28 37.14 31.40 -3.53
CA GLY A 28 37.68 32.57 -2.82
C GLY A 28 37.24 32.43 -1.35
N GLU A 29 38.16 32.28 -0.38
CA GLU A 29 37.83 31.76 0.97
C GLU A 29 36.91 32.64 1.84
N ASP A 30 36.65 33.90 1.45
CA ASP A 30 35.84 34.85 2.23
C ASP A 30 34.31 34.60 2.20
N ALA A 31 33.84 33.62 1.42
CA ALA A 31 32.40 33.33 1.29
C ALA A 31 31.76 32.66 2.53
N PHE A 32 32.57 32.13 3.46
CA PHE A 32 32.07 31.33 4.60
C PHE A 32 31.74 32.13 5.88
N VAL A 33 31.99 33.45 5.92
CA VAL A 33 31.93 34.24 7.17
C VAL A 33 30.60 34.98 7.38
N ASN A 34 29.79 35.20 6.33
CA ASN A 34 28.63 36.12 6.38
C ASN A 34 27.24 35.45 6.44
N ALA A 35 27.15 34.18 6.86
CA ALA A 35 25.88 33.43 6.93
C ALA A 35 25.39 33.11 8.37
N SER A 36 25.85 33.86 9.39
CA SER A 36 25.67 33.52 10.81
C SER A 36 24.93 34.56 11.68
N ASN A 37 24.29 35.58 11.09
CA ASN A 37 23.62 36.67 11.83
C ASN A 37 22.16 36.87 11.43
N ALA A 38 21.24 36.03 11.92
CA ALA A 38 19.78 36.27 11.84
C ALA A 38 18.93 35.47 12.85
N THR A 39 19.27 35.51 14.16
CA THR A 39 18.38 35.00 15.22
C THR A 39 18.33 36.02 16.37
N PRO A 40 17.15 36.51 16.81
CA PRO A 40 17.07 37.52 17.87
C PRO A 40 17.45 37.00 19.26
N ASP A 41 18.09 37.86 20.05
CA ASP A 41 18.58 37.60 21.41
C ASP A 41 17.48 37.78 22.48
N LEU A 42 17.49 36.93 23.52
CA LEU A 42 16.72 37.10 24.76
C LEU A 42 17.61 36.66 25.93
N ARG A 43 18.06 37.63 26.74
CA ARG A 43 18.92 37.44 27.91
C ARG A 43 18.23 37.79 29.23
N GLY A 44 18.54 37.01 30.27
CA GLY A 44 18.16 37.21 31.68
C GLY A 44 17.53 35.94 32.27
N GLU A 45 17.99 35.32 33.36
CA GLU A 45 19.07 35.65 34.31
C GLU A 45 19.82 34.37 34.76
N GLN A 46 20.86 34.50 35.60
CA GLN A 46 21.77 33.42 36.00
C GLN A 46 21.40 32.74 37.33
N THR A 47 21.61 31.41 37.45
CA THR A 47 22.09 30.74 38.68
C THR A 47 22.71 29.36 38.36
N GLN A 48 23.38 28.74 39.34
CA GLN A 48 24.47 27.75 39.18
C GLN A 48 24.04 26.23 39.14
N PRO A 49 24.97 25.26 38.93
CA PRO A 49 24.71 24.11 38.05
C PRO A 49 24.40 22.76 38.74
N SER A 50 23.75 21.86 37.99
CA SER A 50 23.77 20.41 38.25
C SER A 50 23.55 19.57 36.97
N THR A 51 24.28 18.46 36.87
CA THR A 51 24.03 17.24 36.07
C THR A 51 23.59 17.36 34.60
N LEU A 52 24.47 16.93 33.69
CA LEU A 52 24.16 16.57 32.30
C LEU A 52 23.03 15.52 32.23
N PRO A 53 21.95 15.73 31.44
CA PRO A 53 21.00 14.69 31.08
C PRO A 53 21.46 13.92 29.84
N ASP A 54 21.13 12.63 29.78
CA ASP A 54 21.27 11.79 28.57
C ASP A 54 20.49 12.38 27.38
N ALA A 55 20.98 12.14 26.16
CA ALA A 55 20.29 12.53 24.94
C ALA A 55 18.91 11.83 24.83
N PRO A 56 17.83 12.54 24.47
CA PRO A 56 16.50 11.96 24.42
C PRO A 56 16.39 10.89 23.33
N SER A 57 15.78 9.76 23.68
CA SER A 57 15.45 8.72 22.71
C SER A 57 14.41 9.25 21.71
N TYR A 58 14.64 9.00 20.41
CA TYR A 58 13.74 9.36 19.31
C TYR A 58 12.28 8.89 19.50
N PHE A 59 12.04 7.92 20.38
CA PHE A 59 10.72 7.34 20.68
C PHE A 59 10.03 7.92 21.94
N SER A 60 10.57 8.97 22.57
CA SER A 60 9.97 9.56 23.79
C SER A 60 8.62 10.25 23.53
N ASP A 61 8.41 10.82 22.34
CA ASP A 61 7.20 11.57 21.99
C ASP A 61 6.13 10.71 21.29
N THR A 62 5.79 9.57 21.89
CA THR A 62 4.50 8.91 21.62
C THR A 62 3.44 9.46 22.59
N PRO A 63 2.26 9.91 22.13
CA PRO A 63 1.28 10.58 22.99
C PRO A 63 0.64 9.60 23.97
N GLY A 64 1.16 9.58 25.21
CA GLY A 64 0.62 8.85 26.35
C GLY A 64 0.27 9.79 27.51
N ASN A 65 -1.02 9.93 27.80
CA ASN A 65 -1.59 10.50 29.03
C ASN A 65 -0.91 11.75 29.64
N HIS A 66 -1.09 12.90 29.00
CA HIS A 66 -1.11 14.17 29.75
C HIS A 66 -2.51 14.43 30.30
N ALA A 67 -2.62 14.49 31.63
CA ALA A 67 -3.89 14.72 32.32
C ALA A 67 -4.30 16.20 32.27
N SER A 68 -5.41 16.50 31.57
CA SER A 68 -6.05 17.82 31.58
C SER A 68 -7.57 17.66 31.74
N SER A 69 -8.08 18.11 32.91
CA SER A 69 -9.50 18.40 33.25
C SER A 69 -10.60 17.69 32.45
N VAL A 70 -11.20 16.65 33.06
CA VAL A 70 -12.32 15.86 32.52
C VAL A 70 -13.67 16.55 32.75
N PRO A 71 -14.49 16.81 31.71
CA PRO A 71 -15.93 17.09 31.85
C PRO A 71 -16.71 15.81 32.24
N PRO A 72 -17.92 15.90 32.82
CA PRO A 72 -18.57 14.75 33.48
C PRO A 72 -18.74 13.53 32.57
N ALA A 73 -18.48 12.35 33.14
CA ALA A 73 -18.28 11.11 32.42
C ALA A 73 -19.53 10.64 31.63
N VAL A 74 -19.37 10.53 30.31
CA VAL A 74 -20.15 9.61 29.48
C VAL A 74 -19.46 8.24 29.58
N ALA A 75 -20.21 7.19 29.90
CA ALA A 75 -19.65 5.86 30.10
C ALA A 75 -18.97 5.32 28.82
N SER A 76 -17.77 4.77 28.95
CA SER A 76 -17.06 4.09 27.86
C SER A 76 -17.84 2.83 27.43
N PRO A 77 -17.98 2.55 26.13
CA PRO A 77 -18.70 1.37 25.65
C PRO A 77 -17.92 0.09 25.97
N ILE A 78 -18.61 -0.90 26.57
CA ILE A 78 -18.01 -2.17 27.02
C ILE A 78 -18.00 -3.22 25.88
N THR A 79 -18.82 -3.01 24.85
CA THR A 79 -18.95 -3.92 23.68
C THR A 79 -18.98 -3.13 22.36
N PRO A 80 -18.54 -3.73 21.24
CA PRO A 80 -18.68 -3.11 19.91
C PRO A 80 -20.12 -2.71 19.60
N SER A 81 -21.10 -3.54 19.97
CA SER A 81 -22.52 -3.27 19.76
C SER A 81 -23.03 -2.04 20.54
N GLN A 82 -22.48 -1.75 21.72
CA GLN A 82 -22.76 -0.50 22.45
C GLN A 82 -22.04 0.70 21.84
N ALA A 83 -20.78 0.54 21.40
CA ALA A 83 -20.04 1.59 20.70
C ALA A 83 -20.76 2.05 19.42
N VAL A 84 -21.34 1.09 18.67
CA VAL A 84 -22.17 1.32 17.47
C VAL A 84 -23.47 2.05 17.82
N LYS A 85 -24.20 1.62 18.86
CA LYS A 85 -25.57 2.11 19.14
C LYS A 85 -25.65 3.59 19.50
N ASP A 86 -24.59 4.14 20.10
CA ASP A 86 -24.56 5.52 20.61
C ASP A 86 -23.66 6.47 19.78
N ALA A 87 -23.11 6.01 18.66
CA ALA A 87 -22.25 6.83 17.80
C ALA A 87 -23.05 7.72 16.84
N LYS A 88 -22.70 9.01 16.78
CA LYS A 88 -23.41 10.02 15.96
C LYS A 88 -22.74 10.31 14.60
N SER A 89 -21.56 9.76 14.35
CA SER A 89 -20.83 9.88 13.07
C SER A 89 -19.80 8.76 12.92
N GLY A 90 -19.38 8.46 11.69
CA GLY A 90 -18.34 7.46 11.41
C GLY A 90 -17.01 7.71 12.16
N PRO A 91 -16.47 8.94 12.18
CA PRO A 91 -15.25 9.24 12.95
C PRO A 91 -15.41 9.05 14.47
N GLU A 92 -16.58 9.39 15.03
CA GLU A 92 -16.85 9.16 16.46
C GLU A 92 -17.04 7.66 16.77
N LEU A 93 -17.64 6.89 15.86
CA LEU A 93 -17.69 5.43 15.95
C LEU A 93 -16.29 4.82 15.97
N LEU A 94 -15.44 5.22 15.01
CA LEU A 94 -14.06 4.72 14.91
C LEU A 94 -13.23 5.09 16.15
N ARG A 95 -13.39 6.31 16.68
CA ARG A 95 -12.79 6.74 17.94
C ARG A 95 -13.27 5.89 19.12
N ARG A 96 -14.58 5.66 19.24
CA ARG A 96 -15.16 4.82 20.30
C ARG A 96 -14.70 3.37 20.22
N LEU A 97 -14.60 2.82 19.01
CA LEU A 97 -14.05 1.47 18.78
C LEU A 97 -12.56 1.40 19.14
N SER A 98 -11.77 2.46 18.89
CA SER A 98 -10.35 2.51 19.30
C SER A 98 -10.15 2.66 20.82
N LEU A 99 -11.19 3.09 21.55
CA LEU A 99 -11.21 3.20 23.00
C LEU A 99 -11.71 1.93 23.70
N ILE A 100 -12.12 0.91 22.95
CA ILE A 100 -12.39 -0.42 23.52
C ILE A 100 -11.02 -1.04 23.82
N GLU A 101 -10.57 -0.96 25.08
CA GLU A 101 -9.59 -1.91 25.61
C GLU A 101 -10.14 -3.30 25.31
N SER A 102 -9.48 -4.03 24.40
CA SER A 102 -10.02 -5.29 23.87
C SER A 102 -10.31 -6.23 25.03
N PRO A 103 -11.59 -6.49 25.37
CA PRO A 103 -11.90 -7.58 26.26
C PRO A 103 -11.40 -8.83 25.54
N ILE A 104 -10.93 -9.82 26.29
CA ILE A 104 -10.68 -11.15 25.74
C ILE A 104 -12.05 -11.73 25.38
N MET A 105 -12.56 -11.34 24.21
CA MET A 105 -13.87 -11.70 23.72
C MET A 105 -13.87 -13.20 23.48
N LEU A 106 -14.64 -13.88 24.34
CA LEU A 106 -14.77 -15.32 24.34
C LEU A 106 -15.19 -15.82 22.95
N ASP A 107 -14.65 -17.00 22.66
CA ASP A 107 -14.61 -17.80 21.43
C ASP A 107 -15.99 -18.13 20.78
N ALA A 108 -16.85 -17.12 20.58
CA ALA A 108 -18.16 -17.23 19.93
C ALA A 108 -18.02 -17.27 18.40
N ASP A 109 -18.96 -17.93 17.73
CA ASP A 109 -18.89 -18.18 16.28
C ASP A 109 -18.98 -16.85 15.50
N PRO A 110 -18.04 -16.55 14.58
CA PRO A 110 -18.09 -15.32 13.77
C PRO A 110 -19.37 -15.20 12.94
N ARG A 111 -20.03 -16.31 12.60
CA ARG A 111 -21.32 -16.33 11.87
C ARG A 111 -22.49 -15.87 12.75
N GLU A 112 -22.44 -16.16 14.04
CA GLU A 112 -23.42 -15.70 15.03
C GLU A 112 -23.18 -14.23 15.44
N GLN A 113 -21.91 -13.80 15.48
CA GLN A 113 -21.54 -12.42 15.78
C GLN A 113 -21.94 -11.43 14.66
N TYR A 114 -21.82 -11.84 13.39
CA TYR A 114 -22.05 -10.98 12.22
C TYR A 114 -23.08 -11.58 11.25
N PRO A 115 -24.36 -11.75 11.67
CA PRO A 115 -25.37 -12.44 10.86
C PRO A 115 -25.72 -11.71 9.55
N SER A 116 -25.51 -10.39 9.47
CA SER A 116 -25.70 -9.60 8.26
C SER A 116 -24.74 -9.97 7.12
N LEU A 117 -23.52 -10.43 7.45
CA LEU A 117 -22.47 -10.72 6.47
C LEU A 117 -22.57 -12.11 5.83
N ARG A 118 -23.55 -12.95 6.25
CA ARG A 118 -23.81 -14.29 5.69
C ARG A 118 -22.55 -15.17 5.52
N LEU A 119 -21.66 -15.11 6.50
CA LEU A 119 -20.34 -15.74 6.43
C LEU A 119 -20.44 -17.27 6.31
N THR A 120 -19.62 -17.87 5.43
CA THR A 120 -19.51 -19.34 5.30
C THR A 120 -18.83 -19.99 6.51
N GLY A 121 -17.98 -19.23 7.21
CA GLY A 121 -17.03 -19.75 8.19
C GLY A 121 -15.72 -20.24 7.57
N ARG A 122 -15.40 -19.86 6.32
CA ARG A 122 -14.14 -20.20 5.64
C ARG A 122 -13.28 -18.96 5.33
N VAL A 123 -11.97 -19.11 5.53
CA VAL A 123 -10.93 -18.15 5.13
C VAL A 123 -10.06 -18.77 4.05
N ILE A 124 -9.89 -18.05 2.93
CA ILE A 124 -9.01 -18.39 1.82
C ILE A 124 -7.79 -17.45 1.90
N SER A 125 -6.66 -17.92 2.42
CA SER A 125 -5.43 -17.15 2.44
C SER A 125 -4.66 -17.33 1.13
N ALA A 126 -4.14 -16.26 0.56
CA ALA A 126 -3.34 -16.26 -0.67
C ALA A 126 -1.93 -15.73 -0.40
N ALA A 127 -0.91 -16.56 -0.63
CA ALA A 127 0.50 -16.23 -0.43
C ALA A 127 1.33 -16.64 -1.64
N PHE A 128 2.47 -15.98 -1.86
CA PHE A 128 3.26 -16.20 -3.08
C PHE A 128 3.66 -17.66 -3.30
N CYS A 129 4.12 -18.37 -2.28
CA CYS A 129 4.48 -19.79 -2.38
C CYS A 129 3.74 -20.62 -1.33
N ILE A 130 3.53 -21.90 -1.63
CA ILE A 130 3.16 -22.93 -0.63
C ILE A 130 4.31 -23.15 0.40
N PRO A 131 4.01 -23.65 1.61
CA PRO A 131 5.01 -23.88 2.67
C PRO A 131 6.04 -24.99 2.40
N TYR A 132 5.97 -25.63 1.23
CA TYR A 132 6.86 -26.71 0.81
C TYR A 132 7.69 -26.30 -0.41
N LYS A 133 8.87 -26.91 -0.56
CA LYS A 133 9.56 -27.14 -1.82
C LYS A 133 9.13 -28.50 -2.36
N LEU A 134 8.91 -28.59 -3.66
CA LEU A 134 8.42 -29.78 -4.34
C LEU A 134 9.53 -30.43 -5.14
N TYR A 135 9.67 -31.74 -4.98
CA TYR A 135 10.58 -32.60 -5.71
C TYR A 135 9.76 -33.63 -6.49
N LEU A 136 9.88 -33.63 -7.81
CA LEU A 136 9.13 -34.52 -8.69
C LEU A 136 9.89 -35.82 -8.92
N HIS A 137 9.22 -36.92 -8.63
CA HIS A 137 9.62 -38.28 -9.01
C HIS A 137 8.53 -38.84 -9.95
N PRO A 138 8.76 -38.89 -11.27
CA PRO A 138 7.73 -39.23 -12.26
C PRO A 138 7.00 -40.56 -11.96
N GLY A 139 5.66 -40.52 -11.93
CA GLY A 139 4.84 -41.70 -11.63
C GLY A 139 4.80 -42.10 -10.15
N SER A 140 5.16 -41.20 -9.23
CA SER A 140 5.15 -41.46 -7.79
C SER A 140 4.79 -40.23 -6.97
N ASP A 141 4.58 -40.42 -5.67
CA ASP A 141 4.28 -39.36 -4.71
C ASP A 141 5.37 -38.27 -4.65
N TRP A 142 4.96 -37.01 -4.56
CA TRP A 142 5.88 -35.88 -4.50
C TRP A 142 6.61 -35.83 -3.15
N GLU A 143 7.92 -35.55 -3.17
CA GLU A 143 8.66 -35.30 -1.93
C GLU A 143 8.51 -33.83 -1.51
N LEU A 144 7.89 -33.62 -0.33
CA LEU A 144 7.56 -32.32 0.24
C LEU A 144 8.58 -31.90 1.31
N LYS A 145 9.52 -31.00 0.98
CA LYS A 145 10.48 -30.45 1.97
C LYS A 145 10.01 -29.10 2.52
N PRO A 146 10.03 -28.82 3.84
CA PRO A 146 9.63 -27.52 4.38
C PRO A 146 10.45 -26.35 3.83
N ARG A 147 9.78 -25.25 3.45
CA ARG A 147 10.42 -24.04 2.92
C ARG A 147 11.03 -23.19 4.06
N PRO A 148 12.33 -22.87 4.04
CA PRO A 148 12.94 -22.03 5.07
C PRO A 148 12.58 -20.55 4.89
N GLY A 149 12.55 -19.81 6.01
CA GLY A 149 12.65 -18.34 6.01
C GLY A 149 11.35 -17.54 6.14
N THR A 150 10.19 -18.18 6.35
CA THR A 150 8.86 -17.54 6.43
C THR A 150 7.97 -18.15 7.54
N SER A 151 8.54 -18.32 8.75
CA SER A 151 7.85 -18.95 9.90
C SER A 151 6.53 -18.27 10.26
N ALA A 152 6.56 -17.00 10.67
CA ALA A 152 5.39 -16.32 11.25
C ALA A 152 4.13 -16.31 10.36
N LEU A 153 4.28 -16.16 9.03
CA LEU A 153 3.14 -16.18 8.11
C LEU A 153 2.52 -17.58 8.00
N PHE A 154 3.35 -18.62 7.81
CA PHE A 154 2.85 -19.99 7.74
C PHE A 154 2.35 -20.51 9.10
N ASP A 155 2.89 -20.01 10.21
CA ASP A 155 2.35 -20.29 11.54
C ASP A 155 0.96 -19.66 11.72
N SER A 156 0.64 -18.53 11.08
CA SER A 156 -0.73 -17.97 11.05
C SER A 156 -1.68 -18.88 10.28
N MET A 157 -1.25 -19.36 9.12
CA MET A 157 -2.04 -20.28 8.29
C MET A 157 -2.22 -21.64 9.00
N ALA A 158 -1.24 -22.07 9.79
CA ALA A 158 -1.36 -23.25 10.63
C ALA A 158 -2.32 -23.02 11.81
N TYR A 159 -2.31 -21.83 12.43
CA TYR A 159 -3.29 -21.47 13.44
C TYR A 159 -4.71 -21.48 12.87
N LEU A 160 -4.93 -20.81 11.72
CA LEU A 160 -6.23 -20.77 11.04
C LEU A 160 -6.73 -22.16 10.61
N GLY A 161 -5.83 -23.05 10.17
CA GLY A 161 -6.13 -24.45 9.83
C GLY A 161 -6.20 -25.42 11.02
N SER A 162 -5.99 -24.95 12.25
CA SER A 162 -6.04 -25.78 13.46
C SER A 162 -7.42 -25.78 14.12
N ASN A 163 -7.68 -26.76 14.98
CA ASN A 163 -8.89 -26.82 15.82
C ASN A 163 -8.96 -25.69 16.89
N GLU A 164 -7.89 -24.91 17.10
CA GLU A 164 -7.92 -23.69 17.93
C GLU A 164 -8.52 -22.48 17.18
N SER A 165 -8.80 -22.65 15.89
CA SER A 165 -9.54 -21.74 15.02
C SER A 165 -10.94 -22.32 14.77
N ARG A 166 -11.96 -21.44 14.75
CA ARG A 166 -13.32 -21.81 14.33
C ARG A 166 -13.52 -21.72 12.81
N TRP A 167 -12.49 -21.29 12.07
CA TRP A 167 -12.52 -21.13 10.62
C TRP A 167 -12.08 -22.41 9.91
N SER A 168 -12.77 -22.76 8.83
CA SER A 168 -12.20 -23.62 7.80
C SER A 168 -11.15 -22.83 7.02
N HIS A 169 -9.93 -23.36 6.86
CA HIS A 169 -8.85 -22.67 6.16
C HIS A 169 -8.52 -23.33 4.82
N THR A 170 -8.32 -22.51 3.79
CA THR A 170 -7.75 -22.90 2.49
C THR A 170 -6.59 -21.98 2.16
N LEU A 171 -5.45 -22.54 1.76
CA LEU A 171 -4.27 -21.79 1.35
C LEU A 171 -4.08 -21.90 -0.17
N VAL A 172 -4.11 -20.78 -0.88
CA VAL A 172 -3.75 -20.69 -2.31
C VAL A 172 -2.33 -20.16 -2.44
N GLY A 173 -1.47 -20.83 -3.20
CA GLY A 173 -0.09 -20.39 -3.43
C GLY A 173 0.60 -21.10 -4.59
N TRP A 174 1.61 -20.48 -5.20
CA TRP A 174 2.41 -21.14 -6.24
C TRP A 174 3.22 -22.29 -5.65
N THR A 175 3.38 -23.36 -6.44
CA THR A 175 4.22 -24.53 -6.14
C THR A 175 5.67 -24.16 -5.77
N GLY A 176 6.16 -23.04 -6.28
CA GLY A 176 7.58 -22.68 -6.26
C GLY A 176 8.33 -23.30 -7.44
N GLU A 177 9.66 -23.18 -7.46
CA GLU A 177 10.43 -23.99 -8.41
C GLU A 177 10.29 -25.46 -8.03
N VAL A 178 9.84 -26.27 -8.98
CA VAL A 178 9.88 -27.73 -8.91
C VAL A 178 11.24 -28.20 -9.42
N GLU A 179 11.93 -29.01 -8.62
CA GLU A 179 13.20 -29.65 -8.96
C GLU A 179 12.91 -31.13 -9.33
N PRO A 180 13.12 -31.57 -10.59
CA PRO A 180 12.94 -32.98 -10.97
C PRO A 180 14.10 -33.81 -10.44
N VAL A 181 13.81 -34.91 -9.75
CA VAL A 181 14.85 -35.77 -9.17
C VAL A 181 15.36 -36.75 -10.23
N GLN A 182 16.48 -36.39 -10.86
CA GLN A 182 17.23 -37.35 -11.67
C GLN A 182 17.87 -38.41 -10.77
N GLU A 183 17.43 -39.66 -10.90
CA GLU A 183 18.20 -40.80 -10.42
C GLU A 183 19.51 -40.88 -11.23
N THR A 184 20.57 -40.26 -10.72
CA THR A 184 21.93 -40.54 -11.21
C THR A 184 22.35 -41.92 -10.71
N ALA A 185 21.81 -42.97 -11.36
CA ALA A 185 22.46 -44.26 -11.42
C ALA A 185 23.80 -44.06 -12.13
N ILE A 186 24.85 -43.72 -11.37
CA ILE A 186 26.23 -43.68 -11.87
C ILE A 186 26.52 -45.09 -12.38
N PRO A 187 26.67 -45.32 -13.70
CA PRO A 187 27.09 -46.62 -14.15
C PRO A 187 28.53 -46.77 -13.68
N LEU A 188 28.77 -47.71 -12.77
CA LEU A 188 30.12 -48.20 -12.52
C LEU A 188 30.64 -48.73 -13.85
N GLN A 189 31.41 -47.90 -14.57
CA GLN A 189 32.06 -48.30 -15.81
C GLN A 189 32.93 -49.50 -15.50
N GLN A 190 32.48 -50.68 -15.94
CA GLN A 190 33.32 -51.87 -15.98
C GLN A 190 34.45 -51.59 -16.96
N ILE A 191 35.62 -51.25 -16.43
CA ILE A 191 36.84 -51.06 -17.22
C ILE A 191 37.11 -52.40 -17.94
N PRO A 192 37.12 -52.44 -19.29
CA PRO A 192 37.51 -53.65 -20.00
C PRO A 192 38.98 -53.93 -19.72
N ILE A 193 39.28 -55.10 -19.14
CA ILE A 193 40.66 -55.50 -18.86
C ILE A 193 41.35 -55.80 -20.19
N ASN A 194 42.09 -54.84 -20.72
CA ASN A 194 42.79 -54.97 -21.98
C ASN A 194 44.16 -55.66 -21.76
N THR A 195 44.18 -56.99 -21.79
CA THR A 195 45.37 -57.84 -21.57
C THR A 195 46.34 -57.86 -22.76
N SER A 196 46.72 -56.70 -23.31
CA SER A 196 47.88 -56.59 -24.24
C SER A 196 48.30 -55.16 -24.57
N ALA A 197 48.98 -54.47 -23.65
CA ALA A 197 49.83 -53.32 -24.00
C ALA A 197 51.06 -53.24 -23.07
N LYS A 198 52.26 -53.15 -23.66
CA LYS A 198 53.52 -53.04 -22.91
C LYS A 198 53.73 -51.60 -22.42
N VAL A 199 54.15 -51.47 -21.17
CA VAL A 199 54.63 -50.21 -20.57
C VAL A 199 55.98 -49.80 -21.18
N PRO A 200 56.18 -48.52 -21.54
CA PRO A 200 57.48 -47.88 -21.58
C PRO A 200 57.70 -47.05 -20.31
N THR A 201 58.74 -47.37 -19.55
CA THR A 201 59.19 -46.62 -18.37
C THR A 201 60.04 -45.42 -18.77
N THR A 202 59.70 -44.21 -18.31
CA THR A 202 60.66 -43.13 -17.97
C THR A 202 60.10 -42.24 -16.86
N LEU A 203 60.99 -41.71 -16.01
CA LEU A 203 60.63 -41.00 -14.77
C LEU A 203 60.55 -39.49 -14.98
N ASN A 204 59.60 -38.82 -14.32
CA ASN A 204 59.88 -37.92 -13.18
C ASN A 204 58.60 -37.26 -12.66
N GLY A 205 58.53 -37.02 -11.35
CA GLY A 205 57.29 -36.68 -10.65
C GLY A 205 56.91 -35.20 -10.67
N SER A 206 55.60 -34.94 -10.66
CA SER A 206 54.99 -33.76 -10.04
C SER A 206 53.62 -34.13 -9.49
N ALA A 207 53.28 -33.63 -8.29
CA ALA A 207 52.01 -33.94 -7.65
C ALA A 207 50.86 -33.12 -8.29
N LEU A 208 49.67 -33.72 -8.37
CA LEU A 208 48.44 -33.02 -8.75
C LEU A 208 48.08 -31.97 -7.68
N PRO A 209 47.79 -30.71 -8.05
CA PRO A 209 47.45 -29.67 -7.08
C PRO A 209 46.03 -29.84 -6.53
N LEU A 210 45.88 -29.73 -5.21
CA LEU A 210 44.64 -29.92 -4.46
C LEU A 210 43.62 -28.76 -4.58
N ASN A 211 43.78 -27.85 -5.55
CA ASN A 211 42.94 -26.65 -5.67
C ASN A 211 42.72 -26.21 -7.13
N LYS A 212 41.45 -26.06 -7.54
CA LYS A 212 41.04 -25.68 -8.91
C LYS A 212 41.56 -24.30 -9.36
N ALA A 213 41.89 -23.40 -8.41
CA ALA A 213 42.41 -22.07 -8.72
C ALA A 213 43.85 -22.07 -9.27
N ALA A 214 44.55 -23.20 -9.25
CA ALA A 214 45.94 -23.34 -9.72
C ALA A 214 46.08 -24.18 -11.02
N ALA A 215 44.98 -24.46 -11.72
CA ALA A 215 45.04 -25.14 -13.01
C ALA A 215 45.59 -24.21 -14.10
N PRO A 216 46.56 -24.65 -14.94
CA PRO A 216 47.06 -23.83 -16.04
C PRO A 216 45.96 -23.61 -17.08
N VAL A 217 45.84 -22.37 -17.57
CA VAL A 217 44.85 -21.99 -18.59
C VAL A 217 45.21 -22.66 -19.93
N PRO A 218 44.32 -23.46 -20.54
CA PRO A 218 44.58 -24.04 -21.86
C PRO A 218 44.64 -22.94 -22.94
N VAL A 219 45.75 -22.87 -23.66
CA VAL A 219 45.96 -21.91 -24.75
C VAL A 219 45.49 -22.50 -26.08
N ASP A 220 44.19 -22.78 -26.18
CA ASP A 220 43.57 -23.20 -27.44
C ASP A 220 42.21 -22.49 -27.63
N ALA A 221 42.16 -21.61 -28.63
CA ALA A 221 41.00 -20.80 -28.95
C ALA A 221 39.85 -21.57 -29.63
N SER A 222 40.02 -22.88 -29.89
CA SER A 222 39.03 -23.73 -30.56
C SER A 222 38.16 -24.58 -29.62
N GLN A 223 38.55 -24.77 -28.35
CA GLN A 223 37.76 -25.55 -27.40
C GLN A 223 36.77 -24.69 -26.62
N ARG A 224 35.48 -24.77 -26.98
CA ARG A 224 34.40 -24.32 -26.09
C ARG A 224 34.43 -25.15 -24.80
N LEU A 225 34.47 -24.45 -23.66
CA LEU A 225 34.18 -25.06 -22.36
C LEU A 225 32.84 -25.83 -22.43
N PRO A 226 32.71 -26.99 -21.78
CA PRO A 226 31.43 -27.67 -21.69
C PRO A 226 30.46 -26.76 -20.93
N SER A 227 29.50 -26.19 -21.66
CA SER A 227 28.34 -25.57 -21.06
C SER A 227 27.64 -26.63 -20.22
N HIS A 228 27.40 -26.34 -18.94
CA HIS A 228 26.38 -27.06 -18.20
C HIS A 228 25.11 -27.09 -19.06
N PRO A 229 24.45 -28.25 -19.25
CA PRO A 229 23.18 -28.25 -19.94
C PRO A 229 22.26 -27.32 -19.16
N LEU A 230 21.73 -26.31 -19.85
CA LEU A 230 20.48 -25.70 -19.41
C LEU A 230 19.50 -26.87 -19.33
N LEU A 231 18.88 -27.06 -18.16
CA LEU A 231 17.78 -27.99 -18.06
C LEU A 231 16.69 -27.45 -18.98
N ASP A 232 16.50 -28.11 -20.13
CA ASP A 232 15.30 -27.92 -20.92
C ASP A 232 14.09 -28.15 -20.00
N GLY A 233 13.03 -27.36 -20.19
CA GLY A 233 11.83 -27.44 -19.36
C GLY A 233 11.25 -28.86 -19.37
N PHE A 234 10.54 -29.23 -18.31
CA PHE A 234 9.90 -30.53 -18.19
C PHE A 234 8.38 -30.39 -18.07
N GLU A 235 7.69 -31.43 -18.52
CA GLU A 235 6.24 -31.53 -18.47
C GLU A 235 5.80 -32.16 -17.14
N VAL A 236 4.63 -31.74 -16.66
CA VAL A 236 3.95 -32.34 -15.50
C VAL A 236 2.54 -32.73 -15.93
N ASP A 237 2.27 -34.04 -15.92
CA ASP A 237 1.00 -34.63 -16.35
C ASP A 237 -0.14 -34.34 -15.36
N LEU A 238 -1.39 -34.42 -15.84
CA LEU A 238 -2.59 -34.27 -15.02
C LEU A 238 -2.58 -35.20 -13.81
N GLU A 239 -2.17 -36.47 -13.99
CA GLU A 239 -2.10 -37.42 -12.88
C GLU A 239 -1.13 -36.99 -11.77
N ASP A 240 0.05 -36.46 -12.12
CA ASP A 240 1.01 -35.97 -11.13
C ASP A 240 0.49 -34.72 -10.42
N ARG A 241 -0.28 -33.87 -11.11
CA ARG A 241 -0.97 -32.73 -10.49
C ARG A 241 -2.09 -33.17 -9.55
N GLU A 242 -2.89 -34.17 -9.93
CA GLU A 242 -3.92 -34.75 -9.06
C GLU A 242 -3.32 -35.47 -7.85
N ARG A 243 -2.21 -36.19 -8.01
CA ARG A 243 -1.43 -36.77 -6.90
C ARG A 243 -1.00 -35.68 -5.91
N LEU A 244 -0.45 -34.57 -6.39
CA LEU A 244 -0.07 -33.43 -5.54
C LEU A 244 -1.29 -32.82 -4.82
N ASP A 245 -2.39 -32.57 -5.54
CA ASP A 245 -3.62 -32.01 -4.95
C ASP A 245 -4.20 -32.91 -3.86
N GLN A 246 -4.13 -34.24 -4.02
CA GLN A 246 -4.51 -35.20 -2.98
C GLN A 246 -3.59 -35.10 -1.76
N GLN A 247 -2.26 -35.08 -1.95
CA GLN A 247 -1.29 -34.92 -0.85
C GLN A 247 -1.45 -33.56 -0.12
N LEU A 248 -1.81 -32.50 -0.84
CA LEU A 248 -2.00 -31.15 -0.31
C LEU A 248 -3.42 -30.89 0.27
N SER A 249 -4.37 -31.79 0.02
CA SER A 249 -5.76 -31.65 0.49
C SER A 249 -5.93 -31.67 2.01
N SER A 250 -5.05 -32.38 2.73
CA SER A 250 -5.09 -32.52 4.20
C SER A 250 -3.74 -32.20 4.83
N SER A 251 -3.54 -30.92 5.18
CA SER A 251 -2.29 -30.45 5.80
C SER A 251 -2.52 -29.77 7.15
N ARG A 252 -1.44 -29.52 7.92
CA ARG A 252 -1.48 -28.68 9.12
C ARG A 252 -1.89 -27.21 8.87
N TYR A 253 -2.05 -26.82 7.60
CA TYR A 253 -2.47 -25.50 7.14
C TYR A 253 -3.88 -25.53 6.52
N GLY A 254 -4.66 -26.60 6.74
CA GLY A 254 -5.93 -26.84 6.05
C GLY A 254 -5.74 -27.38 4.63
N LYS A 255 -6.70 -27.13 3.74
CA LYS A 255 -6.60 -27.49 2.31
C LYS A 255 -5.59 -26.57 1.63
N ILE A 256 -4.52 -27.11 1.05
CA ILE A 256 -3.61 -26.32 0.19
C ILE A 256 -4.06 -26.50 -1.25
N VAL A 257 -4.05 -25.40 -2.00
CA VAL A 257 -4.43 -25.30 -3.40
C VAL A 257 -3.23 -24.71 -4.17
N PRO A 258 -2.49 -25.53 -4.93
CA PRO A 258 -1.37 -25.04 -5.73
C PRO A 258 -1.86 -24.21 -6.93
N VAL A 259 -1.11 -23.16 -7.24
CA VAL A 259 -1.20 -22.39 -8.47
C VAL A 259 -0.04 -22.81 -9.38
N TRP A 260 -0.36 -23.26 -10.59
CA TRP A 260 0.63 -23.57 -11.63
C TRP A 260 0.84 -22.34 -12.53
N LEU A 261 2.08 -22.02 -12.87
CA LEU A 261 2.43 -20.79 -13.60
C LEU A 261 3.14 -21.12 -14.93
N THR A 262 2.43 -20.97 -16.06
CA THR A 262 2.80 -21.49 -17.40
C THR A 262 3.11 -20.41 -18.46
N GLY A 263 3.55 -20.81 -19.66
CA GLY A 263 3.85 -19.95 -20.82
C GLY A 263 2.62 -19.60 -21.69
N GLU A 264 2.72 -18.64 -22.63
CA GLU A 264 1.55 -18.11 -23.39
C GLU A 264 0.95 -19.07 -24.42
N SER A 265 1.62 -20.17 -24.74
CA SER A 265 1.13 -21.20 -25.65
C SER A 265 1.07 -22.54 -24.93
N GLU A 266 -0.12 -22.95 -24.51
CA GLU A 266 -0.44 -24.37 -24.24
C GLU A 266 -1.97 -24.59 -24.27
N HIS A 267 -2.38 -25.53 -25.12
CA HIS A 267 -3.65 -26.26 -25.11
C HIS A 267 -3.26 -27.75 -25.22
N PRO A 268 -3.99 -28.72 -24.61
CA PRO A 268 -5.17 -28.62 -23.75
C PRO A 268 -4.83 -28.78 -22.25
N ASP A 269 -5.83 -28.91 -21.38
CA ASP A 269 -5.72 -28.92 -19.90
C ASP A 269 -4.88 -30.06 -19.26
N ASP A 270 -4.34 -31.00 -20.05
CA ASP A 270 -3.79 -32.27 -19.57
C ASP A 270 -2.31 -32.22 -19.15
N THR A 271 -1.46 -31.40 -19.79
CA THR A 271 -0.04 -31.27 -19.44
C THR A 271 0.37 -29.83 -19.16
N VAL A 272 1.37 -29.65 -18.31
CA VAL A 272 1.89 -28.34 -17.90
C VAL A 272 3.41 -28.30 -18.14
N PHE A 273 3.89 -27.43 -19.04
CA PHE A 273 5.32 -27.23 -19.25
C PHE A 273 5.90 -26.22 -18.24
N LEU A 274 6.98 -26.60 -17.57
CA LEU A 274 7.68 -25.76 -16.59
C LEU A 274 9.01 -25.24 -17.14
N ASP A 275 8.97 -24.06 -17.76
CA ASP A 275 10.13 -23.32 -18.26
C ASP A 275 10.45 -22.06 -17.43
N ASP A 276 11.73 -21.67 -17.38
CA ASP A 276 12.23 -20.41 -16.79
C ASP A 276 11.53 -20.01 -15.47
N GLN A 277 11.33 -20.97 -14.55
CA GLN A 277 10.46 -20.83 -13.37
C GLN A 277 10.82 -19.61 -12.48
N GLY A 278 12.07 -19.16 -12.50
CA GLY A 278 12.53 -17.94 -11.81
C GLY A 278 11.91 -16.65 -12.35
N ARG A 279 11.39 -16.62 -13.60
CA ARG A 279 10.82 -15.41 -14.24
C ARG A 279 9.74 -14.74 -13.40
N TRP A 280 8.92 -15.54 -12.73
CA TRP A 280 7.79 -15.07 -11.93
C TRP A 280 8.21 -14.20 -10.74
N ARG A 281 9.42 -14.40 -10.21
CA ARG A 281 9.96 -13.58 -9.11
C ARG A 281 10.55 -12.26 -9.58
N ARG A 282 11.05 -12.17 -10.82
CA ARG A 282 11.97 -11.11 -11.26
C ARG A 282 11.42 -9.69 -11.04
N TYR A 283 10.14 -9.43 -11.32
CA TYR A 283 9.56 -8.11 -11.06
C TYR A 283 9.42 -7.81 -9.56
N ALA A 284 8.98 -8.80 -8.78
CA ALA A 284 8.77 -8.65 -7.35
C ALA A 284 10.10 -8.46 -6.61
N GLU A 285 11.14 -9.21 -6.95
CA GLU A 285 12.44 -9.19 -6.28
C GLU A 285 13.40 -8.11 -6.82
N ARG A 286 13.30 -7.69 -8.09
CA ARG A 286 14.20 -6.67 -8.68
C ARG A 286 13.62 -5.27 -8.83
N GLU A 287 12.30 -5.11 -8.89
CA GLU A 287 11.68 -3.78 -9.00
C GLU A 287 10.94 -3.39 -7.72
N LEU A 288 10.05 -4.27 -7.22
CA LEU A 288 9.27 -3.95 -6.02
C LEU A 288 10.10 -4.04 -4.73
N TYR A 289 10.78 -5.15 -4.47
CA TYR A 289 11.51 -5.36 -3.22
C TYR A 289 12.55 -4.25 -2.94
N PRO A 290 13.41 -3.83 -3.89
CA PRO A 290 14.38 -2.76 -3.64
C PRO A 290 13.69 -1.42 -3.37
N LEU A 291 12.64 -1.10 -4.14
CA LEU A 291 11.85 0.13 -3.98
C LEU A 291 11.22 0.25 -2.59
N LEU A 292 10.58 -0.82 -2.10
CA LEU A 292 9.98 -0.88 -0.76
C LEU A 292 11.03 -0.66 0.34
N HIS A 293 12.27 -1.08 0.08
CA HIS A 293 13.42 -0.95 0.98
C HIS A 293 14.29 0.30 0.74
N TYR A 294 13.78 1.32 0.03
CA TYR A 294 14.48 2.57 -0.29
C TYR A 294 15.77 2.39 -1.09
N LYS A 295 15.74 1.48 -2.06
CA LYS A 295 16.80 1.26 -3.03
C LYS A 295 16.27 1.47 -4.45
N GLN A 296 17.16 1.93 -5.31
CA GLN A 296 16.92 2.15 -6.72
C GLN A 296 18.11 1.57 -7.46
N HIS A 297 17.85 0.80 -8.52
CA HIS A 297 18.91 0.37 -9.43
C HIS A 297 19.33 1.51 -10.34
N GLY A 298 20.51 1.39 -10.94
CA GLY A 298 20.92 2.29 -12.02
C GLY A 298 19.97 2.21 -13.23
N PRO A 299 19.94 3.24 -14.09
CA PRO A 299 19.06 3.25 -15.26
C PRO A 299 19.33 2.05 -16.18
N THR A 300 18.26 1.33 -16.53
CA THR A 300 18.28 0.21 -17.48
C THR A 300 17.68 0.62 -18.82
N ASP A 301 17.73 -0.26 -19.83
CA ASP A 301 17.11 -0.01 -21.14
C ASP A 301 15.57 -0.21 -21.16
N GLY A 302 14.96 -0.51 -20.01
CA GLY A 302 13.52 -0.69 -19.82
C GLY A 302 12.92 -1.93 -20.51
N LYS A 303 13.67 -2.68 -21.32
CA LYS A 303 13.15 -3.86 -22.04
C LYS A 303 12.86 -5.01 -21.09
N SER A 304 13.78 -5.26 -20.15
CA SER A 304 13.64 -6.32 -19.15
C SER A 304 12.48 -6.04 -18.19
N GLU A 305 12.36 -4.80 -17.69
CA GLU A 305 11.24 -4.37 -16.84
C GLU A 305 9.89 -4.65 -17.52
N ARG A 306 9.75 -4.31 -18.81
CA ARG A 306 8.50 -4.54 -19.55
C ARG A 306 8.15 -6.04 -19.66
N LYS A 307 9.14 -6.93 -19.82
CA LYS A 307 8.91 -8.40 -19.79
C LYS A 307 8.48 -8.83 -18.39
N TRP A 308 9.25 -8.47 -17.36
CA TRP A 308 8.97 -8.85 -15.98
C TRP A 308 7.60 -8.36 -15.49
N TRP A 309 7.16 -7.16 -15.92
CA TRP A 309 5.81 -6.67 -15.63
C TRP A 309 4.71 -7.53 -16.27
N ALA A 310 4.90 -8.00 -17.50
CA ALA A 310 3.95 -8.90 -18.16
C ALA A 310 3.85 -10.24 -17.40
N ASP A 311 4.99 -10.82 -17.02
CA ASP A 311 5.07 -12.03 -16.20
C ASP A 311 4.35 -11.83 -14.84
N TYR A 312 4.55 -10.67 -14.19
CA TYR A 312 3.93 -10.32 -12.91
C TYR A 312 2.40 -10.15 -12.99
N VAL A 313 1.91 -9.42 -14.00
CA VAL A 313 0.47 -9.26 -14.26
C VAL A 313 -0.19 -10.61 -14.54
N ARG A 314 0.48 -11.48 -15.31
CA ARG A 314 -0.01 -12.82 -15.61
C ARG A 314 -0.06 -13.70 -14.37
N MET A 315 1.00 -13.72 -13.55
CA MET A 315 1.02 -14.47 -12.29
C MET A 315 -0.14 -14.03 -11.39
N ASN A 316 -0.34 -12.71 -11.20
CA ASN A 316 -1.46 -12.17 -10.43
C ASN A 316 -2.83 -12.58 -11.03
N ARG A 317 -2.96 -12.66 -12.36
CA ARG A 317 -4.18 -13.14 -13.02
C ARG A 317 -4.48 -14.59 -12.67
N LEU A 318 -3.50 -15.50 -12.82
CA LEU A 318 -3.65 -16.93 -12.52
C LEU A 318 -3.99 -17.19 -11.05
N PHE A 319 -3.39 -16.42 -10.12
CA PHE A 319 -3.78 -16.44 -8.71
C PHE A 319 -5.24 -16.02 -8.52
N ALA A 320 -5.68 -14.92 -9.13
CA ALA A 320 -7.06 -14.46 -9.03
C ALA A 320 -8.07 -15.44 -9.65
N ASP A 321 -7.72 -16.11 -10.74
CA ASP A 321 -8.55 -17.17 -11.34
C ASP A 321 -8.67 -18.39 -10.41
N ARG A 322 -7.56 -18.89 -9.84
CA ARG A 322 -7.59 -20.05 -8.93
C ARG A 322 -8.35 -19.74 -7.64
N ILE A 323 -8.23 -18.53 -7.09
CA ILE A 323 -9.02 -18.08 -5.93
C ILE A 323 -10.50 -18.01 -6.30
N ALA A 324 -10.86 -17.44 -7.46
CA ALA A 324 -12.26 -17.34 -7.89
C ALA A 324 -12.93 -18.71 -8.12
N GLN A 325 -12.17 -19.73 -8.55
CA GLN A 325 -12.66 -21.12 -8.67
C GLN A 325 -12.96 -21.77 -7.32
N GLU A 326 -12.20 -21.46 -6.27
CA GLU A 326 -12.40 -22.03 -4.92
C GLU A 326 -13.43 -21.25 -4.09
N TYR A 327 -13.68 -19.98 -4.44
CA TYR A 327 -14.52 -19.04 -3.68
C TYR A 327 -16.02 -19.43 -3.68
N LYS A 328 -16.67 -19.15 -2.55
CA LYS A 328 -18.12 -19.18 -2.36
C LYS A 328 -18.56 -17.87 -1.70
N GLU A 329 -19.77 -17.42 -2.02
CA GLU A 329 -20.36 -16.22 -1.42
C GLU A 329 -20.35 -16.31 0.12
N GLY A 330 -19.77 -15.30 0.78
CA GLY A 330 -19.60 -15.27 2.24
C GLY A 330 -18.24 -15.79 2.75
N ASP A 331 -17.33 -16.26 1.88
CA ASP A 331 -15.95 -16.53 2.27
C ASP A 331 -15.16 -15.22 2.49
N ILE A 332 -14.13 -15.27 3.33
CA ILE A 332 -13.13 -14.21 3.48
C ILE A 332 -11.87 -14.58 2.70
N VAL A 333 -11.41 -13.70 1.80
CA VAL A 333 -10.12 -13.85 1.11
C VAL A 333 -9.08 -12.96 1.78
N TRP A 334 -7.94 -13.52 2.16
CA TRP A 334 -6.83 -12.78 2.79
C TRP A 334 -5.56 -12.88 1.95
N ILE A 335 -5.14 -11.78 1.34
CA ILE A 335 -4.01 -11.73 0.39
C ILE A 335 -2.77 -11.17 1.09
N HIS A 336 -1.61 -11.80 0.85
CA HIS A 336 -0.36 -11.45 1.53
C HIS A 336 0.75 -11.01 0.56
N ASP A 337 1.38 -9.90 0.94
CA ASP A 337 2.67 -9.38 0.46
C ASP A 337 2.74 -8.87 -0.99
N TYR A 338 3.87 -8.21 -1.31
CA TYR A 338 4.10 -7.44 -2.54
C TYR A 338 4.07 -8.26 -3.85
N HIS A 339 4.11 -9.59 -3.78
CA HIS A 339 3.96 -10.45 -4.95
C HIS A 339 2.55 -10.39 -5.56
N LEU A 340 1.55 -10.11 -4.73
CA LEU A 340 0.13 -10.22 -5.08
C LEU A 340 -0.61 -8.88 -5.05
N PHE A 341 0.08 -7.76 -5.30
CA PHE A 341 -0.51 -6.41 -5.23
C PHE A 341 -1.70 -6.21 -6.18
N LEU A 342 -1.79 -6.95 -7.30
CA LEU A 342 -2.87 -6.75 -8.29
C LEU A 342 -4.08 -7.66 -8.05
N VAL A 343 -3.91 -8.75 -7.28
CA VAL A 343 -4.97 -9.73 -7.00
C VAL A 343 -6.24 -9.11 -6.40
N PRO A 344 -6.21 -8.15 -5.43
CA PRO A 344 -7.44 -7.62 -4.84
C PRO A 344 -8.36 -6.96 -5.87
N SER A 345 -7.82 -6.08 -6.72
CA SER A 345 -8.58 -5.44 -7.81
C SER A 345 -9.05 -6.45 -8.87
N MET A 346 -8.18 -7.41 -9.23
CA MET A 346 -8.54 -8.48 -10.19
C MET A 346 -9.66 -9.40 -9.68
N LEU A 347 -9.74 -9.65 -8.38
CA LEU A 347 -10.85 -10.39 -7.77
C LEU A 347 -12.12 -9.54 -7.71
N ARG A 348 -12.02 -8.27 -7.31
CA ARG A 348 -13.15 -7.32 -7.27
C ARG A 348 -13.85 -7.18 -8.62
N GLN A 349 -13.08 -7.19 -9.72
CA GLN A 349 -13.60 -7.13 -11.09
C GLN A 349 -14.37 -8.39 -11.51
N ARG A 350 -13.99 -9.57 -10.99
CA ARG A 350 -14.70 -10.83 -11.25
C ARG A 350 -15.90 -11.03 -10.32
N ILE A 351 -15.78 -10.60 -9.07
CA ILE A 351 -16.74 -10.83 -7.97
C ILE A 351 -16.89 -9.52 -7.18
N PRO A 352 -17.90 -8.67 -7.46
CA PRO A 352 -18.00 -7.34 -6.85
C PRO A 352 -18.11 -7.35 -5.31
N ASN A 353 -18.91 -8.27 -4.75
CA ASN A 353 -19.27 -8.30 -3.32
C ASN A 353 -18.32 -9.17 -2.46
N ILE A 354 -17.12 -9.48 -2.95
CA ILE A 354 -16.15 -10.34 -2.26
C ILE A 354 -15.57 -9.67 -1.01
N TYR A 355 -15.38 -10.41 0.08
CA TYR A 355 -14.70 -9.91 1.28
C TYR A 355 -13.19 -10.11 1.15
N ILE A 356 -12.42 -9.03 0.98
CA ILE A 356 -10.95 -9.09 0.80
C ILE A 356 -10.24 -8.28 1.89
N GLY A 357 -9.36 -8.96 2.63
CA GLY A 357 -8.27 -8.32 3.37
C GLY A 357 -6.95 -8.42 2.61
N PHE A 358 -6.13 -7.37 2.61
CA PHE A 358 -4.75 -7.40 2.15
C PHE A 358 -3.81 -7.09 3.32
N PHE A 359 -2.66 -7.77 3.41
CA PHE A 359 -1.63 -7.46 4.41
C PHE A 359 -0.23 -7.42 3.78
N LEU A 360 0.49 -6.30 3.95
CA LEU A 360 1.86 -6.16 3.49
C LEU A 360 2.85 -6.54 4.61
N HIS A 361 3.67 -7.55 4.36
CA HIS A 361 4.70 -7.98 5.32
C HIS A 361 5.98 -7.15 5.18
N ALA A 362 6.32 -6.73 3.96
CA ALA A 362 7.39 -5.79 3.68
C ALA A 362 7.11 -4.34 4.19
N PRO A 363 8.13 -3.46 4.26
CA PRO A 363 7.92 -2.03 4.44
C PRO A 363 7.10 -1.41 3.30
N PHE A 364 6.47 -0.26 3.56
CA PHE A 364 5.93 0.58 2.48
C PHE A 364 6.74 1.89 2.34
N PRO A 365 7.10 2.32 1.11
CA PRO A 365 7.96 3.47 0.87
C PRO A 365 7.18 4.80 0.83
N SER A 366 7.86 5.91 1.09
CA SER A 366 7.34 7.26 0.86
C SER A 366 6.91 7.49 -0.60
N SER A 367 6.06 8.49 -0.79
CA SER A 367 5.56 8.93 -2.09
C SER A 367 6.63 9.44 -3.05
N GLU A 368 7.85 9.69 -2.58
CA GLU A 368 9.00 10.05 -3.41
C GLU A 368 9.56 8.83 -4.12
N PHE A 369 9.89 7.78 -3.35
CA PHE A 369 10.30 6.49 -3.91
C PHE A 369 9.19 5.86 -4.74
N MET A 370 7.95 5.83 -4.24
CA MET A 370 6.82 5.24 -4.97
C MET A 370 6.56 5.92 -6.33
N ARG A 371 6.93 7.20 -6.50
CA ARG A 371 6.83 7.91 -7.78
C ARG A 371 7.86 7.45 -8.82
N CYS A 372 8.98 6.86 -8.40
CA CYS A 372 10.01 6.33 -9.30
C CYS A 372 9.57 5.06 -10.03
N LEU A 373 8.63 4.29 -9.47
CA LEU A 373 8.07 3.11 -10.14
C LEU A 373 7.21 3.54 -11.35
N ALA A 374 7.49 2.97 -12.52
CA ALA A 374 6.71 3.24 -13.73
C ALA A 374 5.25 2.80 -13.57
N LYS A 375 5.03 1.66 -12.92
CA LYS A 375 3.74 0.98 -12.70
C LYS A 375 3.05 1.31 -11.38
N ARG A 376 3.39 2.46 -10.80
CA ARG A 376 2.86 2.92 -9.51
C ARG A 376 1.34 3.04 -9.44
N LYS A 377 0.67 3.40 -10.54
CA LYS A 377 -0.79 3.54 -10.55
C LYS A 377 -1.45 2.16 -10.49
N GLU A 378 -1.00 1.26 -11.34
CA GLU A 378 -1.48 -0.11 -11.42
C GLU A 378 -1.28 -0.86 -10.09
N VAL A 379 -0.11 -0.71 -9.45
CA VAL A 379 0.18 -1.30 -8.13
C VAL A 379 -0.73 -0.75 -7.04
N LEU A 380 -0.86 0.58 -6.90
CA LEU A 380 -1.71 1.19 -5.86
C LEU A 380 -3.21 0.86 -6.06
N THR A 381 -3.71 0.96 -7.30
CA THR A 381 -5.09 0.57 -7.66
C THR A 381 -5.33 -0.92 -7.41
N GLY A 382 -4.33 -1.77 -7.63
CA GLY A 382 -4.39 -3.20 -7.34
C GLY A 382 -4.77 -3.48 -5.89
N VAL A 383 -4.09 -2.83 -4.93
CA VAL A 383 -4.29 -3.02 -3.49
C VAL A 383 -5.61 -2.41 -3.01
N LEU A 384 -6.01 -1.27 -3.57
CA LEU A 384 -7.30 -0.61 -3.27
C LEU A 384 -8.55 -1.41 -3.69
N GLY A 385 -8.39 -2.59 -4.30
CA GLY A 385 -9.50 -3.55 -4.46
C GLY A 385 -9.89 -4.30 -3.17
N ALA A 386 -9.06 -4.22 -2.11
CA ALA A 386 -9.36 -4.79 -0.80
C ALA A 386 -10.37 -3.94 -0.01
N ASN A 387 -11.10 -4.56 0.92
CA ASN A 387 -11.94 -3.85 1.90
C ASN A 387 -11.08 -3.26 3.04
N MET A 388 -10.02 -3.97 3.44
CA MET A 388 -9.07 -3.52 4.47
C MET A 388 -7.64 -3.87 4.09
N ILE A 389 -6.72 -2.95 4.38
CA ILE A 389 -5.29 -3.04 4.12
C ILE A 389 -4.54 -2.95 5.46
N GLY A 390 -3.77 -3.97 5.81
CA GLY A 390 -2.95 -4.00 7.02
C GLY A 390 -1.46 -3.81 6.75
N PHE A 391 -0.78 -3.10 7.65
CA PHE A 391 0.66 -2.87 7.64
C PHE A 391 1.31 -3.24 8.98
N GLN A 392 2.63 -3.49 8.98
CA GLN A 392 3.43 -3.75 10.18
C GLN A 392 3.56 -2.54 11.12
N THR A 393 3.64 -1.31 10.57
CA THR A 393 3.84 -0.08 11.35
C THR A 393 2.99 1.08 10.83
N PHE A 394 2.68 2.04 11.71
CA PHE A 394 1.96 3.27 11.35
C PHE A 394 2.71 4.16 10.34
N SER A 395 4.05 4.04 10.28
CA SER A 395 4.82 4.77 9.25
C SER A 395 4.46 4.29 7.84
N TYR A 396 4.24 2.99 7.67
CA TYR A 396 3.94 2.36 6.39
C TYR A 396 2.51 2.65 5.93
N SER A 397 1.52 2.61 6.84
CA SER A 397 0.14 3.00 6.52
C SER A 397 0.04 4.47 6.12
N ARG A 398 0.69 5.39 6.86
CA ARG A 398 0.76 6.81 6.49
C ARG A 398 1.39 7.03 5.12
N HIS A 399 2.48 6.31 4.81
CA HIS A 399 3.11 6.39 3.50
C HIS A 399 2.20 5.87 2.38
N PHE A 400 1.44 4.79 2.61
CA PHE A 400 0.45 4.28 1.67
C PHE A 400 -0.67 5.30 1.39
N SER A 401 -1.31 5.85 2.43
CA SER A 401 -2.36 6.88 2.27
C SER A 401 -1.84 8.11 1.50
N SER A 402 -0.66 8.62 1.86
CA SER A 402 -0.02 9.74 1.15
C SER A 402 0.33 9.39 -0.31
N CYS A 403 0.69 8.13 -0.61
CA CYS A 403 0.86 7.67 -2.00
C CYS A 403 -0.47 7.66 -2.76
N CYS A 404 -1.55 7.16 -2.18
CA CYS A 404 -2.87 7.16 -2.82
C CYS A 404 -3.33 8.59 -3.15
N THR A 405 -3.21 9.53 -2.21
CA THR A 405 -3.57 10.94 -2.45
C THR A 405 -2.64 11.61 -3.48
N ARG A 406 -1.32 11.44 -3.38
CA ARG A 406 -0.37 12.13 -4.29
C ARG A 406 -0.26 11.50 -5.70
N VAL A 407 -0.54 10.21 -5.86
CA VAL A 407 -0.35 9.47 -7.14
C VAL A 407 -1.67 9.17 -7.87
N LEU A 408 -2.74 8.86 -7.13
CA LEU A 408 -4.05 8.54 -7.69
C LEU A 408 -5.04 9.72 -7.57
N GLY A 409 -4.83 10.62 -6.60
CA GLY A 409 -5.75 11.73 -6.34
C GLY A 409 -6.97 11.35 -5.49
N PHE A 410 -6.91 10.20 -4.80
CA PHE A 410 -7.96 9.79 -3.86
C PHE A 410 -7.79 10.48 -2.50
N ASP A 411 -8.91 10.92 -1.93
CA ASP A 411 -8.90 11.47 -0.58
C ASP A 411 -8.54 10.36 0.43
N SER A 412 -7.71 10.72 1.41
CA SER A 412 -7.31 9.81 2.47
C SER A 412 -7.39 10.50 3.83
N ASN A 413 -7.71 9.71 4.84
CA ASN A 413 -7.85 10.14 6.22
C ASN A 413 -7.11 9.15 7.14
N SER A 414 -7.22 9.33 8.46
CA SER A 414 -6.53 8.48 9.44
C SER A 414 -7.09 7.05 9.55
N ALA A 415 -8.26 6.78 8.97
CA ALA A 415 -8.92 5.47 9.00
C ALA A 415 -8.77 4.69 7.67
N GLY A 416 -8.50 5.38 6.55
CA GLY A 416 -8.44 4.73 5.24
C GLY A 416 -8.30 5.69 4.06
N VAL A 417 -8.57 5.14 2.87
CA VAL A 417 -8.57 5.83 1.58
C VAL A 417 -9.94 5.67 0.94
N ASP A 418 -10.54 6.77 0.49
CA ASP A 418 -11.82 6.77 -0.20
C ASP A 418 -11.57 6.60 -1.71
N ALA A 419 -11.67 5.35 -2.19
CA ALA A 419 -11.30 4.94 -3.53
C ALA A 419 -12.48 4.28 -4.25
N TYR A 420 -12.76 4.73 -5.49
CA TYR A 420 -13.90 4.23 -6.27
C TYR A 420 -15.24 4.30 -5.50
N GLY A 421 -15.38 5.35 -4.68
CA GLY A 421 -16.50 5.61 -3.76
C GLY A 421 -16.61 4.67 -2.55
N ALA A 422 -15.79 3.62 -2.46
CA ALA A 422 -15.71 2.76 -1.29
C ALA A 422 -14.63 3.26 -0.31
N HIS A 423 -14.94 3.22 0.98
CA HIS A 423 -13.93 3.45 2.01
C HIS A 423 -13.07 2.18 2.19
N VAL A 424 -11.80 2.25 1.80
CA VAL A 424 -10.82 1.18 2.01
C VAL A 424 -10.09 1.46 3.32
N ALA A 425 -10.38 0.69 4.37
CA ALA A 425 -9.75 0.91 5.66
C ALA A 425 -8.27 0.54 5.64
N VAL A 426 -7.45 1.35 6.31
CA VAL A 426 -6.01 1.15 6.44
C VAL A 426 -5.64 1.14 7.92
N ASP A 427 -5.10 0.01 8.39
CA ASP A 427 -4.85 -0.21 9.82
C ASP A 427 -3.50 -0.93 10.06
N VAL A 428 -3.07 -1.04 11.32
CA VAL A 428 -1.72 -1.48 11.71
C VAL A 428 -1.78 -2.71 12.61
N PHE A 429 -1.16 -3.81 12.18
CA PHE A 429 -1.10 -5.06 12.93
C PHE A 429 0.33 -5.64 12.88
N PRO A 430 1.20 -5.37 13.86
CA PRO A 430 2.54 -5.96 13.89
C PRO A 430 2.43 -7.48 14.07
N ILE A 431 3.01 -8.25 13.14
CA ILE A 431 2.95 -9.72 13.22
C ILE A 431 3.82 -10.27 14.37
N GLY A 432 3.24 -11.18 15.14
CA GLY A 432 3.90 -11.87 16.25
C GLY A 432 4.69 -13.12 15.81
N ILE A 433 5.04 -13.95 16.80
CA ILE A 433 5.57 -15.31 16.60
C ILE A 433 4.73 -16.33 17.41
N GLU A 434 4.77 -17.62 17.04
CA GLU A 434 4.09 -18.67 17.81
C GLU A 434 4.97 -19.15 18.97
N THR A 435 4.79 -18.50 20.12
CA THR A 435 5.68 -18.62 21.28
C THR A 435 5.70 -20.02 21.89
N LYS A 436 4.57 -20.73 21.92
CA LYS A 436 4.50 -22.11 22.47
C LYS A 436 5.32 -23.09 21.63
N THR A 437 5.19 -23.00 20.31
CA THR A 437 5.93 -23.85 19.36
C THR A 437 7.43 -23.57 19.44
N ILE A 438 7.83 -22.30 19.52
CA ILE A 438 9.25 -21.90 19.63
C ILE A 438 9.84 -22.32 20.98
N GLN A 439 9.12 -22.16 22.10
CA GLN A 439 9.57 -22.68 23.40
C GLN A 439 9.77 -24.20 23.38
N LYS A 440 8.79 -24.95 22.85
CA LYS A 440 8.90 -26.41 22.70
C LYS A 440 10.08 -26.79 21.81
N ALA A 441 10.31 -26.07 20.71
CA ALA A 441 11.42 -26.32 19.80
C ALA A 441 12.78 -25.98 20.43
N ALA A 442 12.87 -24.92 21.25
CA ALA A 442 14.13 -24.45 21.85
C ALA A 442 14.52 -25.17 23.15
N PHE A 443 13.56 -25.72 23.90
CA PHE A 443 13.79 -26.33 25.22
C PHE A 443 13.30 -27.79 25.33
N GLY A 444 12.59 -28.33 24.35
CA GLY A 444 11.98 -29.66 24.42
C GLY A 444 12.86 -30.85 24.02
N SER A 445 14.08 -30.64 23.52
CA SER A 445 15.00 -31.71 23.13
C SER A 445 16.31 -31.68 23.92
N ALA A 446 16.70 -32.83 24.48
CA ALA A 446 17.97 -33.03 25.17
C ALA A 446 19.19 -32.85 24.25
N GLU A 447 19.03 -33.00 22.93
CA GLU A 447 20.09 -32.75 21.95
C GLU A 447 20.45 -31.26 21.88
N ILE A 448 19.46 -30.38 22.08
CA ILE A 448 19.68 -28.92 22.12
C ILE A 448 20.43 -28.56 23.40
N GLU A 449 20.10 -29.15 24.56
CA GLU A 449 20.89 -28.95 25.78
C GLU A 449 22.34 -29.43 25.60
N LYS A 450 22.55 -30.57 24.95
CA LYS A 450 23.89 -31.08 24.61
C LYS A 450 24.65 -30.13 23.69
N ALA A 451 23.98 -29.54 22.69
CA ALA A 451 24.56 -28.53 21.80
C ALA A 451 24.88 -27.22 22.55
N VAL A 452 23.96 -26.73 23.39
CA VAL A 452 24.13 -25.55 24.26
C VAL A 452 25.36 -25.71 25.16
N LEU A 453 25.50 -26.86 25.84
CA LEU A 453 26.66 -27.18 26.67
C LEU A 453 27.94 -27.34 25.84
N GLY A 454 27.86 -27.93 24.65
CA GLY A 454 28.98 -28.06 23.71
C GLY A 454 29.54 -26.71 23.26
N ILE A 455 28.69 -25.80 22.81
CA ILE A 455 29.08 -24.45 22.38
C ILE A 455 29.61 -23.65 23.58
N ARG A 456 28.97 -23.73 24.75
CA ARG A 456 29.44 -23.07 25.98
C ARG A 456 30.80 -23.58 26.45
N LYS A 457 31.12 -24.87 26.24
CA LYS A 457 32.45 -25.44 26.48
C LYS A 457 33.47 -24.98 25.45
N LEU A 458 33.11 -24.91 24.17
CA LEU A 458 33.98 -24.45 23.08
C LEU A 458 34.42 -23.00 23.26
N TYR A 459 33.52 -22.14 23.73
CA TYR A 459 33.75 -20.71 23.97
C TYR A 459 33.85 -20.36 25.46
N ALA A 460 34.38 -21.29 26.28
CA ALA A 460 34.55 -21.06 27.71
C ALA A 460 35.37 -19.80 28.01
N GLY A 461 34.85 -18.94 28.90
CA GLY A 461 35.47 -17.65 29.24
C GLY A 461 35.34 -16.55 28.18
N LYS A 462 34.63 -16.80 27.07
CA LYS A 462 34.32 -15.81 26.03
C LYS A 462 32.85 -15.37 26.13
N LYS A 463 32.55 -14.19 25.59
CA LYS A 463 31.20 -13.65 25.37
C LYS A 463 30.79 -13.84 23.92
N ILE A 464 29.54 -14.25 23.70
CA ILE A 464 29.04 -14.64 22.38
C ILE A 464 27.98 -13.65 21.92
N ILE A 465 28.29 -12.92 20.84
CA ILE A 465 27.31 -12.08 20.13
C ILE A 465 26.78 -12.90 18.95
N VAL A 466 25.46 -12.94 18.77
CA VAL A 466 24.84 -13.65 17.63
C VAL A 466 24.11 -12.69 16.71
N GLY A 467 24.34 -12.88 15.41
CA GLY A 467 23.53 -12.33 14.33
C GLY A 467 23.09 -13.44 13.38
N ARG A 468 21.81 -13.43 13.01
CA ARG A 468 21.28 -14.25 11.91
C ARG A 468 20.50 -13.34 10.98
N ASP A 469 20.91 -13.32 9.72
CA ASP A 469 20.34 -12.47 8.69
C ASP A 469 20.27 -13.22 7.35
N ARG A 470 19.47 -12.75 6.40
CA ARG A 470 19.68 -13.12 4.99
C ARG A 470 20.88 -12.35 4.44
N LEU A 471 21.60 -12.91 3.47
CA LEU A 471 22.76 -12.23 2.85
C LEU A 471 22.31 -11.14 1.86
N ASP A 472 21.65 -10.11 2.39
CA ASP A 472 21.08 -9.02 1.62
C ASP A 472 21.59 -7.67 2.12
N SER A 473 21.84 -6.79 1.16
CA SER A 473 22.06 -5.37 1.27
C SER A 473 21.14 -4.62 2.25
N VAL A 474 19.90 -5.04 2.48
CA VAL A 474 18.98 -4.39 3.44
C VAL A 474 19.21 -4.86 4.88
N ARG A 475 19.84 -6.02 5.06
CA ARG A 475 19.99 -6.68 6.38
C ARG A 475 21.15 -6.14 7.22
N GLY A 476 22.01 -5.30 6.64
CA GLY A 476 23.02 -4.54 7.38
C GLY A 476 24.16 -5.39 7.97
N VAL A 477 24.48 -6.53 7.34
CA VAL A 477 25.57 -7.43 7.80
C VAL A 477 26.93 -6.73 7.71
N ALA A 478 27.17 -5.92 6.67
CA ALA A 478 28.39 -5.14 6.53
C ALA A 478 28.55 -4.11 7.67
N GLN A 479 27.49 -3.35 7.96
CA GLN A 479 27.43 -2.40 9.07
C GLN A 479 27.71 -3.08 10.42
N LYS A 480 27.20 -4.30 10.62
CA LYS A 480 27.48 -5.11 11.82
C LYS A 480 28.96 -5.41 11.99
N LEU A 481 29.60 -5.88 10.92
CA LEU A 481 31.03 -6.22 10.93
C LEU A 481 31.90 -4.98 11.13
N GLN A 482 31.60 -3.88 10.44
CA GLN A 482 32.30 -2.60 10.61
C GLN A 482 32.17 -2.07 12.05
N SER A 483 30.97 -2.13 12.63
CA SER A 483 30.73 -1.74 14.03
C SER A 483 31.45 -2.64 15.02
N PHE A 484 31.55 -3.94 14.73
CA PHE A 484 32.29 -4.89 15.54
C PHE A 484 33.82 -4.67 15.45
N GLU A 485 34.33 -4.25 14.28
CA GLU A 485 35.72 -3.80 14.14
C GLU A 485 36.01 -2.58 15.02
N VAL A 486 35.19 -1.53 14.90
CA VAL A 486 35.30 -0.29 15.72
C VAL A 486 35.17 -0.60 17.22
N PHE A 487 34.35 -1.56 17.61
CA PHE A 487 34.25 -2.05 18.98
C PHE A 487 35.58 -2.67 19.48
N LEU A 488 36.21 -3.54 18.69
CA LEU A 488 37.50 -4.15 19.04
C LEU A 488 38.66 -3.14 19.00
N GLU A 489 38.59 -2.10 18.17
CA GLU A 489 39.51 -0.96 18.21
C GLU A 489 39.38 -0.19 19.52
N ARG A 490 38.16 0.29 19.82
CA ARG A 490 37.86 1.24 20.90
C ARG A 490 37.91 0.62 22.30
N TYR A 491 37.64 -0.66 22.43
CA TYR A 491 37.65 -1.39 23.71
C TYR A 491 38.64 -2.58 23.67
N PRO A 492 39.96 -2.33 23.77
CA PRO A 492 40.98 -3.38 23.74
C PRO A 492 40.79 -4.48 24.79
N GLU A 493 40.14 -4.17 25.91
CA GLU A 493 39.84 -5.10 26.99
C GLU A 493 38.91 -6.26 26.58
N TRP A 494 38.18 -6.14 25.47
CA TRP A 494 37.31 -7.18 24.91
C TRP A 494 37.98 -8.03 23.83
N ARG A 495 39.19 -7.67 23.38
CA ARG A 495 40.02 -8.54 22.51
C ARG A 495 40.31 -9.84 23.23
N ASP A 496 40.33 -10.94 22.47
CA ASP A 496 40.37 -12.31 22.99
C ASP A 496 39.28 -12.67 24.03
N LYS A 497 38.20 -11.87 24.16
CA LYS A 497 37.08 -12.16 25.07
C LYS A 497 35.71 -12.17 24.40
N VAL A 498 35.54 -11.62 23.21
CA VAL A 498 34.24 -11.55 22.51
C VAL A 498 34.32 -12.21 21.14
N VAL A 499 33.38 -13.12 20.85
CA VAL A 499 33.18 -13.72 19.53
C VAL A 499 31.84 -13.30 18.94
N LEU A 500 31.85 -12.84 17.70
CA LEU A 500 30.66 -12.61 16.87
C LEU A 500 30.41 -13.84 16.01
N ILE A 501 29.29 -14.53 16.23
CA ILE A 501 28.81 -15.61 15.37
C ILE A 501 27.74 -15.03 14.45
N GLN A 502 28.10 -14.84 13.17
CA GLN A 502 27.19 -14.37 12.13
C GLN A 502 26.80 -15.54 11.22
N VAL A 503 25.52 -15.89 11.24
CA VAL A 503 24.91 -16.85 10.32
C VAL A 503 24.24 -16.07 9.20
N THR A 504 24.46 -16.47 7.95
CA THR A 504 23.72 -15.91 6.81
C THR A 504 23.09 -17.01 5.98
N SER A 505 21.78 -16.89 5.75
CA SER A 505 21.09 -17.78 4.82
C SER A 505 21.41 -17.35 3.38
N PRO A 506 21.87 -18.27 2.51
CA PRO A 506 22.09 -17.97 1.10
C PRO A 506 20.76 -17.71 0.39
N THR A 507 20.79 -16.71 -0.47
CA THR A 507 19.72 -16.20 -1.34
C THR A 507 19.55 -17.06 -2.60
N SER A 508 18.63 -16.69 -3.49
CA SER A 508 18.22 -17.56 -4.60
C SER A 508 19.20 -17.53 -5.78
N VAL A 509 19.09 -18.53 -6.66
CA VAL A 509 20.07 -18.76 -7.74
C VAL A 509 20.06 -17.64 -8.80
N ASP A 510 18.96 -16.90 -8.95
CA ASP A 510 18.78 -15.85 -9.97
C ASP A 510 19.27 -14.44 -9.54
N GLU A 511 19.68 -14.26 -8.28
CA GLU A 511 20.09 -12.96 -7.70
C GLU A 511 21.62 -12.70 -7.74
N GLN A 512 22.40 -13.68 -8.22
CA GLN A 512 23.86 -13.80 -8.11
C GLN A 512 24.72 -12.54 -8.40
N LYS A 513 24.34 -11.60 -9.29
CA LYS A 513 25.27 -10.57 -9.76
C LYS A 513 25.54 -9.42 -8.79
N GLU A 514 24.55 -8.94 -8.05
CA GLU A 514 24.77 -7.92 -7.01
C GLU A 514 25.12 -8.56 -5.68
N GLU A 515 24.54 -9.72 -5.37
CA GLU A 515 24.77 -10.43 -4.13
C GLU A 515 26.17 -11.03 -4.02
N ASN A 516 26.78 -11.49 -5.12
CA ASN A 516 28.20 -11.89 -5.09
C ASN A 516 29.13 -10.72 -4.70
N LYS A 517 28.74 -9.46 -4.94
CA LYS A 517 29.50 -8.29 -4.44
C LYS A 517 29.35 -8.15 -2.93
N ILE A 518 28.13 -8.33 -2.41
CA ILE A 518 27.83 -8.24 -0.96
C ILE A 518 28.50 -9.40 -0.22
N ALA A 519 28.42 -10.62 -0.75
CA ALA A 519 29.09 -11.81 -0.24
C ALA A 519 30.61 -11.64 -0.20
N SER A 520 31.22 -11.11 -1.28
CA SER A 520 32.65 -10.83 -1.29
C SER A 520 33.05 -9.70 -0.34
N GLN A 521 32.25 -8.63 -0.22
CA GLN A 521 32.46 -7.56 0.76
C GLN A 521 32.39 -8.08 2.21
N VAL A 522 31.38 -8.90 2.54
CA VAL A 522 31.22 -9.53 3.86
C VAL A 522 32.40 -10.48 4.15
N SER A 523 32.78 -11.32 3.19
CA SER A 523 33.94 -12.22 3.33
C SER A 523 35.26 -11.47 3.53
N ASN A 524 35.45 -10.36 2.81
CA ASN A 524 36.61 -9.49 2.97
C ASN A 524 36.64 -8.83 4.36
N LEU A 525 35.52 -8.29 4.84
CA LEU A 525 35.41 -7.72 6.19
C LEU A 525 35.70 -8.77 7.29
N VAL A 526 35.14 -9.98 7.17
CA VAL A 526 35.42 -11.10 8.09
C VAL A 526 36.91 -11.45 8.09
N SER A 527 37.54 -11.49 6.90
CA SER A 527 38.97 -11.78 6.76
C SER A 527 39.84 -10.69 7.36
N THR A 528 39.49 -9.41 7.16
CA THR A 528 40.20 -8.25 7.73
C THR A 528 40.14 -8.25 9.26
N ILE A 529 38.94 -8.42 9.85
CA ILE A 529 38.76 -8.42 11.31
C ILE A 529 39.51 -9.60 11.93
N ASN A 530 39.38 -10.81 11.36
CA ASN A 530 40.07 -11.99 11.87
C ASN A 530 41.60 -11.93 11.67
N GLY A 531 42.09 -11.32 10.60
CA GLY A 531 43.53 -11.13 10.37
C GLY A 531 44.15 -10.07 11.30
N ARG A 532 43.37 -9.07 11.71
CA ARG A 532 43.83 -7.94 12.54
C ARG A 532 43.68 -8.16 14.04
N PHE A 533 42.63 -8.85 14.48
CA PHE A 533 42.29 -9.04 15.90
C PHE A 533 42.26 -10.52 16.32
N GLY A 534 42.50 -11.45 15.39
CA GLY A 534 42.59 -12.87 15.68
C GLY A 534 44.01 -13.35 16.01
N SER A 535 44.09 -14.58 16.48
CA SER A 535 45.31 -15.32 16.78
C SER A 535 45.15 -16.79 16.34
N LEU A 536 46.23 -17.58 16.41
CA LEU A 536 46.20 -19.00 16.01
C LEU A 536 45.14 -19.84 16.75
N SER A 537 44.77 -19.43 17.97
CA SER A 537 43.77 -20.12 18.80
C SER A 537 42.41 -19.42 18.85
N PHE A 538 42.27 -18.21 18.30
CA PHE A 538 41.06 -17.39 18.45
C PHE A 538 40.74 -16.57 17.20
N ALA A 539 39.50 -16.67 16.71
CA ALA A 539 38.98 -15.82 15.63
C ALA A 539 37.78 -15.03 16.17
N PRO A 540 37.86 -13.68 16.24
CA PRO A 540 36.78 -12.83 16.73
C PRO A 540 35.46 -12.96 15.96
N VAL A 541 35.51 -13.28 14.66
CA VAL A 541 34.31 -13.46 13.82
C VAL A 541 34.23 -14.88 13.28
N LYS A 542 33.10 -15.54 13.53
CA LYS A 542 32.73 -16.84 12.95
C LYS A 542 31.58 -16.63 11.98
N TYR A 543 31.86 -16.79 10.69
CA TYR A 543 30.91 -16.56 9.61
C TYR A 543 30.45 -17.88 9.01
N TYR A 544 29.13 -18.08 8.95
CA TYR A 544 28.49 -19.30 8.47
C TYR A 544 27.48 -18.98 7.35
N PRO A 545 27.88 -19.05 6.06
CA PRO A 545 27.01 -18.82 4.90
C PRO A 545 26.19 -20.08 4.55
N GLN A 546 25.47 -20.63 5.52
CA GLN A 546 24.71 -21.86 5.38
C GLN A 546 23.38 -21.82 6.14
N TYR A 547 22.44 -22.68 5.75
CA TYR A 547 21.30 -23.01 6.59
C TYR A 547 21.77 -23.84 7.80
N LEU A 548 21.32 -23.46 9.00
CA LEU A 548 21.47 -24.27 10.21
C LEU A 548 20.24 -25.17 10.39
N SER A 549 20.42 -26.33 11.02
CA SER A 549 19.30 -27.11 11.52
C SER A 549 18.54 -26.33 12.62
N PRO A 550 17.24 -26.62 12.85
CA PRO A 550 16.49 -25.99 13.94
C PRO A 550 17.16 -26.18 15.31
N HIS A 551 17.78 -27.34 15.55
CA HIS A 551 18.48 -27.65 16.80
C HIS A 551 19.70 -26.75 17.02
N GLU A 552 20.56 -26.60 16.00
CA GLU A 552 21.72 -25.70 16.06
C GLU A 552 21.29 -24.24 16.20
N TYR A 553 20.22 -23.85 15.50
CA TYR A 553 19.71 -22.48 15.54
C TYR A 553 19.24 -22.08 16.95
N PHE A 554 18.37 -22.88 17.58
CA PHE A 554 17.90 -22.58 18.92
C PHE A 554 19.00 -22.75 19.98
N ALA A 555 19.93 -23.70 19.80
CA ALA A 555 21.11 -23.79 20.66
C ALA A 555 21.97 -22.51 20.60
N LEU A 556 22.19 -21.97 19.40
CA LEU A 556 22.94 -20.73 19.19
C LEU A 556 22.24 -19.52 19.84
N LEU A 557 20.94 -19.34 19.62
CA LEU A 557 20.17 -18.25 20.24
C LEU A 557 20.15 -18.32 21.77
N ARG A 558 20.10 -19.52 22.35
CA ARG A 558 20.10 -19.75 23.80
C ARG A 558 21.46 -19.54 24.48
N VAL A 559 22.56 -19.81 23.76
CA VAL A 559 23.93 -19.65 24.27
C VAL A 559 24.42 -18.21 24.22
N ALA A 560 23.94 -17.43 23.25
CA ALA A 560 24.33 -16.04 23.04
C ALA A 560 24.20 -15.17 24.29
N ASP A 561 25.23 -14.37 24.58
CA ASP A 561 25.19 -13.31 25.59
C ASP A 561 24.48 -12.06 25.07
N VAL A 562 24.57 -11.76 23.76
CA VAL A 562 23.96 -10.57 23.13
C VAL A 562 23.39 -10.93 21.76
N GLY A 563 22.17 -10.48 21.46
CA GLY A 563 21.58 -10.53 20.13
C GLY A 563 21.82 -9.20 19.39
N LEU A 564 22.36 -9.23 18.17
CA LEU A 564 22.71 -8.02 17.42
C LEU A 564 22.03 -7.99 16.04
N ILE A 565 21.03 -7.12 15.89
CA ILE A 565 20.20 -6.95 14.70
C ILE A 565 20.40 -5.54 14.13
N THR A 566 21.13 -5.42 13.02
CA THR A 566 21.58 -4.15 12.41
C THR A 566 20.87 -3.83 11.10
N THR A 567 19.65 -4.32 10.92
CA THR A 567 18.89 -4.20 9.67
C THR A 567 18.67 -2.75 9.24
N VAL A 568 19.01 -2.40 8.00
CA VAL A 568 18.88 -1.05 7.44
C VAL A 568 17.43 -0.66 7.20
N ARG A 569 16.59 -1.62 6.80
CA ARG A 569 15.13 -1.45 6.68
C ARG A 569 14.46 -2.83 6.69
N ASP A 570 13.42 -3.02 7.50
CA ASP A 570 12.70 -4.30 7.60
C ASP A 570 11.21 -4.11 7.86
N GLY A 571 10.38 -5.02 7.37
CA GLY A 571 8.97 -5.06 7.72
C GLY A 571 8.74 -5.57 9.14
N MET A 572 9.35 -6.72 9.48
CA MET A 572 9.33 -7.31 10.83
C MET A 572 10.49 -8.30 10.98
N ASN A 573 11.26 -8.20 12.06
CA ASN A 573 12.39 -9.09 12.33
C ASN A 573 12.01 -10.23 13.30
N THR A 574 11.61 -11.40 12.77
CA THR A 574 11.21 -12.55 13.60
C THR A 574 12.34 -13.09 14.47
N THR A 575 13.60 -13.00 14.02
CA THR A 575 14.79 -13.42 14.78
C THR A 575 14.94 -12.67 16.11
N SER A 576 14.57 -11.38 16.16
CA SER A 576 14.57 -10.61 17.41
C SER A 576 13.56 -11.16 18.44
N LEU A 577 12.38 -11.56 17.98
CA LEU A 577 11.32 -12.16 18.80
C LEU A 577 11.70 -13.59 19.25
N GLU A 578 12.23 -14.39 18.34
CA GLU A 578 12.75 -15.75 18.60
C GLU A 578 13.91 -15.71 19.63
N TYR A 579 14.80 -14.70 19.55
CA TYR A 579 15.86 -14.47 20.52
C TYR A 579 15.32 -14.16 21.91
N ILE A 580 14.33 -13.28 22.03
CA ILE A 580 13.69 -12.96 23.32
C ILE A 580 13.10 -14.23 23.96
N ILE A 581 12.44 -15.10 23.21
CA ILE A 581 11.93 -16.38 23.76
C ILE A 581 13.07 -17.32 24.19
N CYS A 582 14.17 -17.39 23.44
CA CYS A 582 15.33 -18.22 23.79
C CYS A 582 16.09 -17.74 25.03
N GLN A 583 15.99 -16.45 25.38
CA GLN A 583 16.74 -15.86 26.49
C GLN A 583 16.06 -15.96 27.87
N GLN A 584 14.92 -16.65 27.99
CA GLN A 584 14.12 -16.76 29.23
C GLN A 584 14.88 -17.17 30.51
N ASN A 585 16.04 -17.81 30.38
CA ASN A 585 16.89 -18.24 31.50
C ASN A 585 18.22 -17.48 31.62
N ASN A 586 18.64 -16.75 30.58
CA ASN A 586 19.99 -16.19 30.43
C ASN A 586 19.98 -14.65 30.32
N TYR A 587 18.80 -14.05 30.05
CA TYR A 587 18.54 -12.62 30.07
C TYR A 587 19.47 -11.77 29.18
N GLY A 588 19.99 -12.37 28.09
CA GLY A 588 20.86 -11.70 27.14
C GLY A 588 20.18 -10.48 26.51
N PRO A 589 20.80 -9.28 26.54
CA PRO A 589 20.23 -8.08 25.96
C PRO A 589 20.18 -8.16 24.43
N LEU A 590 19.14 -7.54 23.87
CA LEU A 590 18.90 -7.39 22.44
C LEU A 590 19.30 -5.97 22.00
N ILE A 591 20.21 -5.89 21.02
CA ILE A 591 20.53 -4.67 20.27
C ILE A 591 19.76 -4.71 18.94
N LEU A 592 18.96 -3.69 18.68
CA LEU A 592 17.99 -3.65 17.58
C LEU A 592 18.05 -2.32 16.82
N SER A 593 18.23 -2.38 15.50
CA SER A 593 18.11 -1.23 14.60
C SER A 593 16.77 -0.51 14.75
N GLU A 594 16.82 0.82 14.90
CA GLU A 594 15.65 1.70 14.89
C GLU A 594 14.86 1.65 13.57
N PHE A 595 15.49 1.19 12.48
CA PHE A 595 14.86 1.01 11.16
C PHE A 595 14.22 -0.37 10.97
N SER A 596 14.25 -1.25 11.98
CA SER A 596 13.45 -2.47 11.99
C SER A 596 12.00 -2.13 12.30
N GLY A 597 11.02 -2.67 11.55
CA GLY A 597 9.61 -2.53 11.90
C GLY A 597 9.23 -3.08 13.29
N THR A 598 10.08 -3.92 13.89
CA THR A 598 9.93 -4.40 15.28
C THR A 598 10.37 -3.38 16.33
N ALA A 599 11.06 -2.29 15.97
CA ALA A 599 11.65 -1.34 16.92
C ALA A 599 10.60 -0.63 17.78
N GLY A 600 9.54 -0.08 17.17
CA GLY A 600 8.45 0.57 17.90
C GLY A 600 7.67 -0.39 18.82
N THR A 601 7.71 -1.68 18.52
CA THR A 601 7.07 -2.77 19.28
C THR A 601 7.91 -3.20 20.49
N LEU A 602 9.25 -3.09 20.41
CA LEU A 602 10.20 -3.57 21.42
C LEU A 602 10.99 -2.40 22.06
N SER A 603 10.28 -1.40 22.58
CA SER A 603 10.85 -0.15 23.15
C SER A 603 11.82 -0.32 24.33
N ASN A 604 11.94 -1.52 24.91
CA ASN A 604 12.93 -1.84 25.95
C ASN A 604 14.19 -2.54 25.41
N ALA A 605 14.34 -2.70 24.10
CA ALA A 605 15.58 -3.14 23.47
C ALA A 605 16.61 -1.99 23.43
N ILE A 606 17.89 -2.32 23.21
CA ILE A 606 18.92 -1.31 23.00
C ILE A 606 18.82 -0.85 21.54
N HIS A 607 18.17 0.28 21.32
CA HIS A 607 18.02 0.85 19.97
C HIS A 607 19.33 1.45 19.46
N ILE A 608 19.60 1.26 18.18
CA ILE A 608 20.78 1.76 17.48
C ILE A 608 20.43 2.28 16.08
N ASN A 609 21.18 3.28 15.63
CA ASN A 609 21.31 3.58 14.21
C ASN A 609 22.43 2.71 13.61
N PRO A 610 22.16 1.75 12.70
CA PRO A 610 23.18 0.87 12.12
C PRO A 610 24.19 1.61 11.22
N TRP A 611 23.93 2.87 10.85
CA TRP A 611 24.88 3.70 10.10
C TRP A 611 25.93 4.37 11.00
N ASP A 612 25.63 4.55 12.30
CA ASP A 612 26.60 5.04 13.29
C ASP A 612 27.39 3.86 13.88
N THR A 613 28.48 3.47 13.21
CA THR A 613 29.34 2.37 13.66
C THR A 613 29.96 2.59 15.05
N VAL A 614 30.15 3.86 15.46
CA VAL A 614 30.71 4.23 16.77
C VAL A 614 29.65 4.10 17.86
N GLY A 615 28.41 4.52 17.58
CA GLY A 615 27.24 4.31 18.43
C GLY A 615 26.91 2.84 18.62
N VAL A 616 26.92 2.04 17.54
CA VAL A 616 26.75 0.59 17.62
C VAL A 616 27.86 -0.07 18.45
N ALA A 617 29.12 0.33 18.27
CA ALA A 617 30.23 -0.15 19.10
C ALA A 617 30.03 0.19 20.60
N GLY A 618 29.54 1.39 20.91
CA GLY A 618 29.17 1.79 22.27
C GLY A 618 28.01 0.95 22.84
N ALA A 619 26.99 0.65 22.02
CA ALA A 619 25.87 -0.20 22.39
C ALA A 619 26.28 -1.66 22.67
N ILE A 620 27.21 -2.21 21.88
CA ILE A 620 27.82 -3.54 22.13
C ILE A 620 28.53 -3.54 23.49
N ASN A 621 29.36 -2.55 23.77
CA ASN A 621 30.03 -2.45 25.07
C ASN A 621 29.01 -2.37 26.23
N LYS A 622 28.01 -1.47 26.12
CA LYS A 622 26.93 -1.33 27.11
C LYS A 622 26.19 -2.65 27.36
N ALA A 623 25.85 -3.40 26.32
CA ALA A 623 25.18 -4.70 26.44
C ALA A 623 26.04 -5.74 27.19
N LEU A 624 27.35 -5.75 26.92
CA LEU A 624 28.29 -6.66 27.58
C LEU A 624 28.51 -6.31 29.06
N THR A 625 28.62 -5.01 29.39
CA THR A 625 28.87 -4.52 30.77
C THR A 625 27.61 -4.38 31.64
N MET A 626 26.41 -4.40 31.08
CA MET A 626 25.13 -4.22 31.79
C MET A 626 24.94 -5.22 32.95
N SER A 627 24.36 -4.76 34.05
CA SER A 627 24.20 -5.55 35.28
C SER A 627 23.22 -6.73 35.11
N PRO A 628 23.30 -7.77 35.96
CA PRO A 628 22.32 -8.86 35.95
C PRO A 628 20.89 -8.38 36.22
N GLU A 629 20.68 -7.41 37.11
CA GLU A 629 19.35 -6.86 37.42
C GLU A 629 18.78 -6.06 36.23
N GLU A 630 19.60 -5.24 35.58
CA GLU A 630 19.22 -4.47 34.39
C GLU A 630 18.82 -5.41 33.24
N LYS A 631 19.63 -6.45 32.99
CA LYS A 631 19.37 -7.50 32.00
C LYS A 631 18.05 -8.20 32.25
N MET A 632 17.82 -8.66 33.48
CA MET A 632 16.57 -9.31 33.88
C MET A 632 15.36 -8.40 33.73
N SER A 633 15.46 -7.13 34.15
CA SER A 633 14.39 -6.13 34.05
C SER A 633 14.01 -5.78 32.60
N GLN A 634 15.00 -5.56 31.73
CA GLN A 634 14.75 -5.34 30.30
C GLN A 634 14.15 -6.58 29.64
N HIS A 635 14.73 -7.76 29.90
CA HIS A 635 14.26 -9.01 29.33
C HIS A 635 12.81 -9.30 29.71
N GLN A 636 12.42 -9.15 30.99
CA GLN A 636 11.05 -9.42 31.44
C GLN A 636 10.00 -8.57 30.72
N LYS A 637 10.30 -7.30 30.44
CA LYS A 637 9.39 -6.40 29.69
C LYS A 637 9.24 -6.85 28.24
N LEU A 638 10.35 -7.14 27.57
CA LEU A 638 10.37 -7.66 26.20
C LEU A 638 9.64 -9.02 26.12
N TYR A 639 9.92 -9.94 27.03
CA TYR A 639 9.32 -11.26 27.08
C TYR A 639 7.81 -11.20 27.32
N LYS A 640 7.34 -10.34 28.23
CA LYS A 640 5.90 -10.09 28.45
C LYS A 640 5.23 -9.57 27.17
N HIS A 641 5.88 -8.69 26.43
CA HIS A 641 5.35 -8.18 25.16
C HIS A 641 5.23 -9.31 24.12
N VAL A 642 6.32 -10.04 23.86
CA VAL A 642 6.34 -11.11 22.83
C VAL A 642 5.39 -12.26 23.16
N THR A 643 5.18 -12.57 24.44
CA THR A 643 4.23 -13.62 24.87
C THR A 643 2.75 -13.18 24.85
N ALA A 644 2.45 -11.88 24.92
CA ALA A 644 1.10 -11.36 24.73
C ALA A 644 0.71 -11.22 23.24
N ASN A 645 1.66 -10.82 22.39
CA ASN A 645 1.44 -10.57 20.97
C ASN A 645 1.88 -11.76 20.11
N THR A 646 1.14 -12.86 20.21
CA THR A 646 1.34 -14.07 19.39
C THR A 646 0.80 -13.90 17.97
N VAL A 647 1.21 -14.80 17.06
CA VAL A 647 0.61 -14.90 15.72
C VAL A 647 -0.90 -15.12 15.80
N SER A 648 -1.36 -16.01 16.68
CA SER A 648 -2.79 -16.28 16.88
C SER A 648 -3.59 -15.04 17.35
N SER A 649 -2.98 -14.18 18.17
CA SER A 649 -3.56 -12.88 18.55
C SER A 649 -3.65 -11.94 17.34
N TRP A 650 -2.58 -11.84 16.54
CA TRP A 650 -2.54 -11.06 15.30
C TRP A 650 -3.61 -11.49 14.28
N SER A 651 -3.75 -12.81 14.04
CA SER A 651 -4.77 -13.34 13.12
C SER A 651 -6.19 -13.00 13.57
N LYS A 652 -6.48 -13.13 14.88
CA LYS A 652 -7.77 -12.74 15.46
C LYS A 652 -8.03 -11.24 15.30
N GLN A 653 -7.07 -10.39 15.68
CA GLN A 653 -7.20 -8.93 15.57
C GLN A 653 -7.49 -8.49 14.14
N PHE A 654 -6.76 -8.99 13.14
CA PHE A 654 -6.98 -8.65 11.74
C PHE A 654 -8.38 -9.08 11.26
N VAL A 655 -8.77 -10.33 11.50
CA VAL A 655 -10.07 -10.85 11.01
C VAL A 655 -11.24 -10.18 11.74
N THR A 656 -11.17 -9.98 13.06
CA THR A 656 -12.21 -9.26 13.81
C THR A 656 -12.33 -7.81 13.35
N ARG A 657 -11.22 -7.12 13.07
CA ARG A 657 -11.23 -5.75 12.56
C ARG A 657 -11.80 -5.65 11.15
N LEU A 658 -11.47 -6.60 10.26
CA LEU A 658 -12.06 -6.74 8.93
C LEU A 658 -13.59 -6.94 9.02
N LEU A 659 -14.06 -7.87 9.84
CA LEU A 659 -15.50 -8.12 10.03
C LEU A 659 -16.22 -6.91 10.62
N THR A 660 -15.62 -6.23 11.60
CA THR A 660 -16.16 -4.99 12.18
C THR A 660 -16.28 -3.90 11.11
N ASN A 661 -15.28 -3.78 10.23
CA ASN A 661 -15.32 -2.84 9.12
C ASN A 661 -16.46 -3.16 8.14
N LEU A 662 -16.53 -4.42 7.66
CA LEU A 662 -17.57 -4.89 6.75
C LEU A 662 -18.99 -4.72 7.30
N SER A 663 -19.19 -4.84 8.61
CA SER A 663 -20.51 -4.65 9.25
C SER A 663 -20.83 -3.19 9.59
N SER A 664 -19.81 -2.32 9.73
CA SER A 664 -20.01 -0.89 10.06
C SER A 664 -20.16 -0.03 8.81
N PHE A 665 -19.38 -0.33 7.78
CA PHE A 665 -19.51 0.24 6.44
C PHE A 665 -20.41 -0.69 5.63
N ASP A 666 -21.68 -0.76 6.01
CA ASP A 666 -22.67 -1.54 5.29
C ASP A 666 -22.81 -0.96 3.87
N GLN A 667 -22.18 -1.63 2.90
CA GLN A 667 -22.23 -1.25 1.47
C GLN A 667 -23.63 -1.47 0.86
N SER A 668 -24.62 -1.90 1.67
CA SER A 668 -26.01 -2.12 1.28
C SER A 668 -26.78 -0.87 0.82
N VAL A 669 -26.33 0.34 1.21
CA VAL A 669 -26.88 1.60 0.68
C VAL A 669 -26.01 2.14 -0.47
N ALA A 670 -25.50 1.24 -1.31
CA ALA A 670 -25.16 1.59 -2.68
C ALA A 670 -26.45 2.00 -3.40
N THR A 671 -26.52 3.25 -3.86
CA THR A 671 -27.68 3.75 -4.61
C THR A 671 -27.90 2.84 -5.83
N PRO A 672 -29.13 2.38 -6.13
CA PRO A 672 -29.34 1.43 -7.22
C PRO A 672 -29.02 2.03 -8.60
N ALA A 673 -28.57 1.19 -9.53
CA ALA A 673 -28.34 1.61 -10.92
C ALA A 673 -29.69 2.01 -11.57
N LEU A 674 -29.70 3.11 -12.32
CA LEU A 674 -30.92 3.65 -12.92
C LEU A 674 -31.68 2.61 -13.76
N ASP A 675 -32.90 2.25 -13.33
CA ASP A 675 -33.82 1.43 -14.13
C ASP A 675 -34.33 2.24 -15.34
N ARG A 676 -33.58 2.17 -16.44
CA ARG A 676 -33.91 2.80 -17.72
C ARG A 676 -35.25 2.32 -18.28
N ALA A 677 -35.71 1.11 -17.96
CA ALA A 677 -37.00 0.58 -18.44
C ALA A 677 -38.18 1.19 -17.68
N LYS A 678 -38.06 1.35 -16.35
CA LYS A 678 -39.02 2.10 -15.53
C LYS A 678 -39.07 3.58 -15.93
N LEU A 679 -37.90 4.20 -16.12
CA LEU A 679 -37.75 5.58 -16.58
C LEU A 679 -38.49 5.83 -17.92
N VAL A 680 -38.18 5.05 -18.96
CA VAL A 680 -38.81 5.18 -20.29
C VAL A 680 -40.33 4.97 -20.21
N ARG A 681 -40.79 4.04 -19.36
CA ARG A 681 -42.23 3.79 -19.16
C ARG A 681 -42.94 5.00 -18.55
N GLN A 682 -42.35 5.65 -17.55
CA GLN A 682 -42.94 6.85 -16.95
C GLN A 682 -42.87 8.05 -17.90
N TYR A 683 -41.73 8.27 -18.56
CA TYR A 683 -41.56 9.34 -19.56
C TYR A 683 -42.65 9.30 -20.64
N ARG A 684 -42.96 8.11 -21.19
CA ARG A 684 -44.01 7.94 -22.21
C ARG A 684 -45.43 8.26 -21.70
N ARG A 685 -45.70 8.08 -20.40
CA ARG A 685 -47.02 8.36 -19.78
C ARG A 685 -47.18 9.84 -19.43
N ALA A 686 -46.11 10.49 -18.99
CA ALA A 686 -46.12 11.88 -18.57
C ALA A 686 -46.32 12.84 -19.75
N ARG A 687 -47.23 13.81 -19.56
CA ARG A 687 -47.53 14.93 -20.46
C ARG A 687 -46.81 16.22 -20.07
N LYS A 688 -46.41 16.36 -18.81
CA LYS A 688 -45.54 17.43 -18.30
C LYS A 688 -44.29 16.81 -17.69
N ARG A 689 -43.12 17.10 -18.27
CA ARG A 689 -41.84 16.52 -17.88
C ARG A 689 -40.84 17.65 -17.59
N LEU A 690 -40.18 17.59 -16.45
CA LEU A 690 -39.13 18.53 -16.06
C LEU A 690 -37.77 17.81 -16.07
N PHE A 691 -36.78 18.39 -16.73
CA PHE A 691 -35.40 17.92 -16.76
C PHE A 691 -34.50 18.98 -16.15
N MET A 692 -33.63 18.59 -15.22
CA MET A 692 -32.64 19.43 -14.56
C MET A 692 -31.29 18.72 -14.62
N PHE A 693 -30.31 19.34 -15.26
CA PHE A 693 -28.96 18.79 -15.40
C PHE A 693 -27.94 19.77 -14.83
N ASP A 694 -27.02 19.27 -14.01
CA ASP A 694 -25.73 19.93 -13.88
C ASP A 694 -24.90 19.81 -15.18
N TYR A 695 -23.90 20.68 -15.33
CA TYR A 695 -23.04 20.74 -16.50
C TYR A 695 -21.71 19.96 -16.34
N ASP A 696 -21.00 20.14 -15.23
CA ASP A 696 -19.59 19.77 -15.02
C ASP A 696 -19.49 18.44 -14.25
N GLY A 697 -19.14 17.36 -14.93
CA GLY A 697 -19.18 16.00 -14.35
C GLY A 697 -20.49 15.28 -14.60
N THR A 698 -21.51 15.96 -15.15
CA THR A 698 -22.82 15.38 -15.50
C THR A 698 -23.05 15.30 -17.01
N LEU A 699 -22.97 16.44 -17.73
CA LEU A 699 -23.09 16.47 -19.20
C LEU A 699 -21.74 16.52 -19.92
N THR A 700 -20.72 17.06 -19.26
CA THR A 700 -19.33 17.11 -19.73
C THR A 700 -18.41 16.45 -18.71
N PRO A 701 -17.32 15.76 -19.10
CA PRO A 701 -16.37 15.20 -18.13
C PRO A 701 -15.61 16.30 -17.36
N ILE A 702 -15.32 16.07 -16.07
CA ILE A 702 -14.52 17.00 -15.27
C ILE A 702 -13.10 17.11 -15.84
N VAL A 703 -12.71 18.32 -16.24
CA VAL A 703 -11.39 18.64 -16.78
C VAL A 703 -10.53 19.44 -15.79
N LYS A 704 -9.21 19.46 -16.02
CA LYS A 704 -8.25 20.18 -15.15
C LYS A 704 -8.31 21.70 -15.26
N ASP A 705 -8.64 22.18 -16.46
CA ASP A 705 -8.90 23.59 -16.73
C ASP A 705 -10.41 23.73 -16.95
N PRO A 706 -11.13 24.47 -16.09
CA PRO A 706 -12.57 24.67 -16.27
C PRO A 706 -12.94 25.18 -17.66
N GLN A 707 -12.15 26.08 -18.28
CA GLN A 707 -12.49 26.63 -19.60
C GLN A 707 -12.43 25.59 -20.73
N ALA A 708 -11.75 24.47 -20.52
CA ALA A 708 -11.68 23.36 -21.48
C ALA A 708 -12.87 22.37 -21.40
N ALA A 709 -13.90 22.64 -20.58
CA ALA A 709 -15.09 21.78 -20.41
C ALA A 709 -16.10 21.94 -21.57
N ILE A 710 -15.62 21.80 -22.80
CA ILE A 710 -16.38 22.05 -24.02
C ILE A 710 -17.36 20.88 -24.28
N PRO A 711 -18.65 21.14 -24.55
CA PRO A 711 -19.62 20.08 -24.78
C PRO A 711 -19.47 19.52 -26.19
N SER A 712 -19.47 18.18 -26.32
CA SER A 712 -19.36 17.55 -27.64
C SER A 712 -20.61 17.74 -28.51
N ASP A 713 -20.46 17.68 -29.83
CA ASP A 713 -21.57 17.69 -30.80
C ASP A 713 -22.66 16.65 -30.51
N ARG A 714 -22.31 15.55 -29.84
CA ARG A 714 -23.28 14.52 -29.42
C ARG A 714 -24.14 15.03 -28.26
N VAL A 715 -23.52 15.66 -27.25
CA VAL A 715 -24.23 16.27 -26.11
C VAL A 715 -25.19 17.34 -26.61
N LEU A 716 -24.70 18.30 -27.42
CA LEU A 716 -25.50 19.40 -27.93
C LEU A 716 -26.70 18.93 -28.77
N ARG A 717 -26.50 17.97 -29.68
CA ARG A 717 -27.60 17.40 -30.48
C ARG A 717 -28.61 16.64 -29.62
N THR A 718 -28.16 15.79 -28.71
CA THR A 718 -29.04 15.01 -27.83
C THR A 718 -29.88 15.91 -26.92
N ILE A 719 -29.30 16.96 -26.33
CA ILE A 719 -30.02 17.94 -25.50
C ILE A 719 -30.99 18.78 -26.35
N LYS A 720 -30.57 19.25 -27.53
CA LYS A 720 -31.45 20.00 -28.45
C LYS A 720 -32.67 19.18 -28.89
N THR A 721 -32.49 17.91 -29.24
CA THR A 721 -33.62 17.02 -29.57
C THR A 721 -34.54 16.77 -28.38
N LEU A 722 -34.01 16.69 -27.15
CA LEU A 722 -34.84 16.55 -25.94
C LEU A 722 -35.69 17.80 -25.68
N ALA A 723 -35.10 18.99 -25.82
CA ALA A 723 -35.77 20.27 -25.58
C ALA A 723 -36.80 20.63 -26.67
N ALA A 724 -36.73 20.01 -27.85
CA ALA A 724 -37.66 20.24 -28.96
C ALA A 724 -39.05 19.58 -28.76
N ASP A 725 -39.25 18.63 -27.84
CA ASP A 725 -40.59 18.14 -27.48
C ASP A 725 -41.25 19.14 -26.51
N PRO A 726 -42.35 19.82 -26.87
CA PRO A 726 -42.97 20.86 -26.04
C PRO A 726 -43.55 20.35 -24.71
N ARG A 727 -43.56 19.03 -24.47
CA ARG A 727 -43.88 18.42 -23.17
C ARG A 727 -42.70 18.43 -22.19
N ASN A 728 -41.49 18.72 -22.67
CA ASN A 728 -40.24 18.71 -21.91
C ASN A 728 -39.81 20.15 -21.58
N ALA A 729 -39.80 20.50 -20.29
CA ALA A 729 -39.07 21.68 -19.81
C ALA A 729 -37.65 21.24 -19.46
N VAL A 730 -36.64 21.72 -20.19
CA VAL A 730 -35.24 21.30 -20.01
C VAL A 730 -34.39 22.45 -19.47
N TRP A 731 -33.75 22.19 -18.33
CA TRP A 731 -32.96 23.18 -17.58
C TRP A 731 -31.53 22.71 -17.32
N ILE A 732 -30.57 23.60 -17.55
CA ILE A 732 -29.16 23.43 -17.19
C ILE A 732 -28.86 24.30 -15.96
N ILE A 733 -28.47 23.68 -14.84
CA ILE A 733 -28.22 24.34 -13.55
C ILE A 733 -26.74 24.18 -13.22
N SER A 734 -25.94 25.19 -13.55
CA SER A 734 -24.48 25.11 -13.55
C SER A 734 -23.81 26.06 -12.54
N GLY A 735 -22.59 25.71 -12.12
CA GLY A 735 -21.69 26.60 -11.39
C GLY A 735 -20.93 27.61 -12.27
N ARG A 736 -21.10 27.54 -13.59
CA ARG A 736 -20.49 28.43 -14.60
C ARG A 736 -21.17 29.79 -14.68
N ASP A 737 -20.47 30.76 -15.27
CA ASP A 737 -21.00 32.09 -15.52
C ASP A 737 -21.94 32.13 -16.75
N GLN A 738 -22.57 33.29 -16.94
CA GLN A 738 -23.52 33.55 -18.02
C GLN A 738 -22.85 33.45 -19.40
N ALA A 739 -21.65 34.03 -19.55
CA ALA A 739 -20.96 34.13 -20.83
C ALA A 739 -20.58 32.75 -21.38
N PHE A 740 -20.09 31.85 -20.51
CA PHE A 740 -19.77 30.47 -20.87
C PHE A 740 -21.03 29.67 -21.28
N LEU A 741 -22.13 29.82 -20.54
CA LEU A 741 -23.37 29.12 -20.90
C LEU A 741 -24.00 29.66 -22.18
N ASP A 742 -23.95 30.98 -22.41
CA ASP A 742 -24.44 31.61 -23.64
C ASP A 742 -23.62 31.18 -24.88
N GLU A 743 -22.29 31.12 -24.77
CA GLU A 743 -21.40 30.66 -25.84
C GLU A 743 -21.71 29.21 -26.27
N TRP A 744 -21.80 28.28 -25.31
CA TRP A 744 -21.86 26.85 -25.61
C TRP A 744 -23.27 26.27 -25.72
N MET A 745 -24.27 26.83 -25.04
CA MET A 745 -25.66 26.33 -25.04
C MET A 745 -26.71 27.41 -25.33
N GLY A 746 -26.35 28.69 -25.29
CA GLY A 746 -27.28 29.80 -25.48
C GLY A 746 -27.98 29.82 -26.85
N HIS A 747 -27.39 29.18 -27.87
CA HIS A 747 -27.94 29.02 -29.21
C HIS A 747 -29.11 28.01 -29.33
N ILE A 748 -29.52 27.37 -28.23
CA ILE A 748 -30.70 26.49 -28.15
C ILE A 748 -31.81 27.26 -27.42
N PRO A 749 -32.79 27.86 -28.13
CA PRO A 749 -33.77 28.74 -27.51
C PRO A 749 -34.74 28.00 -26.58
N GLU A 750 -34.92 26.69 -26.74
CA GLU A 750 -35.82 25.87 -25.90
C GLU A 750 -35.26 25.59 -24.49
N LEU A 751 -33.98 25.90 -24.22
CA LEU A 751 -33.35 25.65 -22.92
C LEU A 751 -33.57 26.78 -21.92
N GLY A 752 -33.88 26.40 -20.68
CA GLY A 752 -33.67 27.25 -19.52
C GLY A 752 -32.24 27.11 -19.00
N LEU A 753 -31.58 28.22 -18.71
CA LEU A 753 -30.20 28.24 -18.20
C LEU A 753 -30.15 28.88 -16.82
N SER A 754 -29.36 28.31 -15.92
CA SER A 754 -29.16 28.80 -14.55
C SER A 754 -27.66 28.84 -14.26
N ALA A 755 -27.10 30.04 -14.13
CA ALA A 755 -25.67 30.29 -13.92
C ALA A 755 -25.34 30.56 -12.44
N GLU A 756 -24.06 30.46 -12.10
CA GLU A 756 -23.47 30.72 -10.77
C GLU A 756 -24.29 30.05 -9.64
N HIS A 757 -24.54 28.74 -9.77
CA HIS A 757 -25.32 27.89 -8.85
C HIS A 757 -26.76 28.38 -8.58
N GLY A 758 -27.33 29.19 -9.48
CA GLY A 758 -28.71 29.69 -9.40
C GLY A 758 -28.86 31.20 -9.23
N CYS A 759 -27.78 31.97 -9.24
CA CYS A 759 -27.85 33.41 -9.05
C CYS A 759 -28.37 34.16 -10.27
N PHE A 760 -28.27 33.57 -11.47
CA PHE A 760 -28.83 34.12 -12.69
C PHE A 760 -29.66 33.08 -13.42
N ILE A 761 -30.81 33.49 -13.95
CA ILE A 761 -31.73 32.64 -14.72
C ILE A 761 -31.96 33.25 -16.11
N ARG A 762 -31.77 32.45 -17.16
CA ARG A 762 -32.29 32.71 -18.51
C ARG A 762 -33.46 31.77 -18.77
N LYS A 763 -34.64 32.31 -19.04
CA LYS A 763 -35.84 31.48 -19.33
C LYS A 763 -35.80 30.93 -20.77
N PRO A 764 -36.46 29.79 -21.04
CA PRO A 764 -36.69 29.34 -22.42
C PRO A 764 -37.31 30.46 -23.27
N HIS A 765 -36.84 30.59 -24.50
CA HIS A 765 -37.20 31.61 -25.48
C HIS A 765 -36.94 33.07 -25.04
N SER A 766 -36.05 33.27 -24.05
CA SER A 766 -35.57 34.58 -23.60
C SER A 766 -34.05 34.67 -23.75
N ASP A 767 -33.57 35.82 -24.22
CA ASP A 767 -32.15 36.18 -24.23
C ASP A 767 -31.74 36.93 -22.94
N ASP A 768 -32.72 37.46 -22.19
CA ASP A 768 -32.47 38.21 -20.96
C ASP A 768 -32.18 37.30 -19.75
N TRP A 769 -31.13 37.66 -18.99
CA TRP A 769 -30.76 37.01 -17.72
C TRP A 769 -31.32 37.76 -16.50
N GLU A 770 -32.22 37.12 -15.75
CA GLU A 770 -32.71 37.60 -14.44
C GLU A 770 -31.64 37.41 -13.35
N ASN A 771 -31.19 38.49 -12.69
CA ASN A 771 -30.29 38.41 -11.53
C ASN A 771 -31.08 38.29 -10.22
N LEU A 772 -31.03 37.12 -9.58
CA LEU A 772 -31.74 36.88 -8.32
C LEU A 772 -31.02 37.43 -7.08
N ALA A 773 -29.74 37.79 -7.21
CA ALA A 773 -28.91 38.31 -6.14
C ALA A 773 -28.73 39.84 -6.18
N GLU A 774 -29.43 40.55 -7.08
CA GLU A 774 -29.26 41.99 -7.33
C GLU A 774 -29.56 42.87 -6.09
N ARG A 775 -30.40 42.40 -5.16
CA ARG A 775 -30.76 43.12 -3.93
C ARG A 775 -29.79 42.90 -2.77
N SER A 776 -28.75 42.09 -2.95
CA SER A 776 -27.90 41.61 -1.86
C SER A 776 -26.59 42.38 -1.77
N ASN A 777 -26.21 42.78 -0.56
CA ASN A 777 -25.02 43.60 -0.32
C ASN A 777 -23.74 42.78 -0.50
N MET A 778 -22.99 43.05 -1.57
CA MET A 778 -21.75 42.35 -1.93
C MET A 778 -20.49 42.87 -1.20
N GLY A 779 -20.64 43.71 -0.15
CA GLY A 779 -19.51 44.27 0.61
C GLY A 779 -18.56 43.21 1.19
N TRP A 780 -19.08 42.02 1.50
CA TRP A 780 -18.31 40.85 1.93
C TRP A 780 -17.21 40.42 0.95
N GLN A 781 -17.37 40.66 -0.36
CA GLN A 781 -16.38 40.23 -1.37
C GLN A 781 -15.00 40.82 -1.09
N LYS A 782 -14.91 42.02 -0.51
CA LYS A 782 -13.61 42.63 -0.18
C LYS A 782 -12.92 41.90 0.97
N GLU A 783 -13.62 41.65 2.08
CA GLU A 783 -13.07 40.93 3.24
C GLU A 783 -12.65 39.49 2.88
N VAL A 784 -13.42 38.83 2.00
CA VAL A 784 -13.07 37.50 1.47
C VAL A 784 -11.86 37.57 0.54
N MET A 785 -11.80 38.54 -0.37
CA MET A 785 -10.65 38.71 -1.29
C MET A 785 -9.35 38.97 -0.53
N ASP A 786 -9.37 39.87 0.47
CA ASP A 786 -8.20 40.16 1.30
C ASP A 786 -7.73 38.89 2.06
N THR A 787 -8.67 38.06 2.53
CA THR A 787 -8.37 36.78 3.19
C THR A 787 -7.81 35.75 2.20
N PHE A 788 -8.45 35.55 1.04
CA PHE A 788 -7.97 34.64 0.01
C PHE A 788 -6.60 35.05 -0.56
N GLN A 789 -6.32 36.35 -0.67
CA GLN A 789 -5.02 36.86 -1.10
C GLN A 789 -3.92 36.44 -0.10
N HIS A 790 -4.17 36.62 1.21
CA HIS A 790 -3.25 36.18 2.27
C HIS A 790 -2.91 34.68 2.18
N PHE A 791 -3.90 33.81 1.95
CA PHE A 791 -3.64 32.37 1.79
C PHE A 791 -3.03 32.02 0.43
N THR A 792 -3.30 32.79 -0.62
CA THR A 792 -2.72 32.60 -1.96
C THR A 792 -1.22 32.85 -1.96
N GLU A 793 -0.77 33.96 -1.38
CA GLU A 793 0.66 34.32 -1.25
C GLU A 793 1.47 33.27 -0.47
N ARG A 794 0.81 32.58 0.47
CA ARG A 794 1.41 31.54 1.32
C ARG A 794 1.34 30.13 0.71
N THR A 795 0.57 29.92 -0.36
CA THR A 795 0.25 28.58 -0.88
C THR A 795 0.57 28.50 -2.36
N GLN A 796 1.81 28.11 -2.68
CA GLN A 796 2.26 27.97 -4.07
C GLN A 796 1.33 27.04 -4.88
N GLY A 797 0.98 27.47 -6.09
CA GLY A 797 0.04 26.76 -6.97
C GLY A 797 -1.44 27.04 -6.70
N SER A 798 -1.78 27.77 -5.63
CA SER A 798 -3.16 28.26 -5.45
C SER A 798 -3.43 29.53 -6.26
N PHE A 799 -4.71 29.82 -6.53
CA PHE A 799 -5.15 31.05 -7.18
C PHE A 799 -6.60 31.38 -6.81
N ILE A 800 -7.00 32.64 -7.03
CA ILE A 800 -8.37 33.13 -6.79
C ILE A 800 -9.10 33.25 -8.11
N GLU A 801 -10.29 32.65 -8.20
CA GLU A 801 -11.29 32.88 -9.24
C GLU A 801 -12.36 33.85 -8.70
N ARG A 802 -12.68 34.87 -9.49
CA ARG A 802 -13.71 35.86 -9.15
C ARG A 802 -14.89 35.74 -10.11
N LYS A 803 -16.02 35.24 -9.61
CA LYS A 803 -17.31 35.26 -10.31
C LYS A 803 -18.08 36.53 -9.93
N ARG A 804 -19.29 36.76 -10.46
CA ARG A 804 -20.07 37.98 -10.15
C ARG A 804 -20.59 37.96 -8.72
N VAL A 805 -21.08 36.81 -8.25
CA VAL A 805 -21.73 36.65 -6.93
C VAL A 805 -20.96 35.72 -5.98
N ALA A 806 -19.89 35.08 -6.44
CA ALA A 806 -19.09 34.14 -5.65
C ALA A 806 -17.58 34.39 -5.83
N LEU A 807 -16.81 34.04 -4.80
CA LEU A 807 -15.35 34.01 -4.84
C LEU A 807 -14.88 32.58 -4.57
N THR A 808 -13.97 32.06 -5.39
CA THR A 808 -13.46 30.69 -5.25
C THR A 808 -11.93 30.70 -5.14
N TRP A 809 -11.39 30.16 -4.07
CA TRP A 809 -9.96 29.92 -3.91
C TRP A 809 -9.61 28.48 -4.26
N HIS A 810 -8.84 28.29 -5.33
CA HIS A 810 -8.43 26.98 -5.82
C HIS A 810 -7.05 26.64 -5.30
N TYR A 811 -6.89 25.47 -4.67
CA TYR A 811 -5.60 24.96 -4.19
C TYR A 811 -5.22 23.62 -4.82
N ARG A 812 -5.94 23.16 -5.84
CA ARG A 812 -5.73 21.87 -6.55
C ARG A 812 -4.32 21.68 -7.14
N ARG A 813 -3.56 22.75 -7.41
CA ARG A 813 -2.17 22.67 -7.92
C ARG A 813 -1.11 22.86 -6.82
N ALA A 814 -1.51 23.06 -5.57
CA ALA A 814 -0.60 23.07 -4.41
C ALA A 814 -0.23 21.64 -3.98
N ASP A 815 0.70 21.50 -3.03
CA ASP A 815 0.91 20.21 -2.36
C ASP A 815 -0.40 19.78 -1.66
N PRO A 816 -0.86 18.51 -1.79
CA PRO A 816 -2.17 18.10 -1.28
C PRO A 816 -2.32 18.23 0.24
N GLU A 817 -1.26 17.96 1.01
CA GLU A 817 -1.31 18.00 2.47
C GLU A 817 -1.26 19.46 2.96
N TYR A 818 -0.36 20.27 2.38
CA TYR A 818 -0.22 21.68 2.74
C TYR A 818 -1.40 22.54 2.24
N GLY A 819 -1.86 22.32 1.01
CA GLY A 819 -3.02 23.01 0.43
C GLY A 819 -4.31 22.71 1.21
N ALA A 820 -4.55 21.45 1.59
CA ALA A 820 -5.68 21.09 2.45
C ALA A 820 -5.56 21.66 3.87
N PHE A 821 -4.34 21.78 4.42
CA PHE A 821 -4.11 22.48 5.69
C PHE A 821 -4.45 23.97 5.59
N GLN A 822 -3.90 24.67 4.60
CA GLN A 822 -4.17 26.08 4.35
C GLN A 822 -5.66 26.34 4.06
N ALA A 823 -6.35 25.42 3.39
CA ALA A 823 -7.79 25.48 3.18
C ALA A 823 -8.59 25.38 4.50
N ARG A 824 -8.18 24.52 5.45
CA ARG A 824 -8.84 24.44 6.76
C ARG A 824 -8.66 25.74 7.56
N GLU A 825 -7.46 26.29 7.59
CA GLU A 825 -7.20 27.56 8.28
C GLU A 825 -7.90 28.75 7.61
N CYS A 826 -7.89 28.82 6.27
CA CYS A 826 -8.61 29.84 5.51
C CYS A 826 -10.12 29.76 5.73
N ARG A 827 -10.70 28.55 5.68
CA ARG A 827 -12.12 28.34 5.94
C ARG A 827 -12.49 28.78 7.35
N LYS A 828 -11.72 28.34 8.36
CA LYS A 828 -11.93 28.73 9.76
C LYS A 828 -11.86 30.25 9.94
N GLN A 829 -10.87 30.92 9.34
CA GLN A 829 -10.77 32.37 9.39
C GLN A 829 -11.99 33.07 8.76
N LEU A 830 -12.48 32.58 7.62
CA LEU A 830 -13.67 33.13 6.94
C LEU A 830 -14.97 32.89 7.74
N GLU A 831 -15.15 31.70 8.31
CA GLU A 831 -16.28 31.37 9.19
C GLU A 831 -16.23 32.21 10.48
N ASP A 832 -15.05 32.45 11.05
CA ASP A 832 -14.89 33.25 12.26
C ASP A 832 -15.04 34.76 12.06
N THR A 833 -14.88 35.27 10.83
CA THR A 833 -14.91 36.70 10.48
C THR A 833 -16.10 37.08 9.61
N VAL A 834 -16.06 36.73 8.32
CA VAL A 834 -17.06 37.12 7.31
C VAL A 834 -18.39 36.45 7.59
N GLY A 835 -18.39 35.14 7.89
CA GLY A 835 -19.61 34.36 8.16
C GLY A 835 -20.41 34.77 9.40
N LYS A 836 -19.82 35.58 10.31
CA LYS A 836 -20.54 36.18 11.45
C LYS A 836 -21.06 37.59 11.19
N ARG A 837 -20.57 38.25 10.13
CA ARG A 837 -20.92 39.64 9.76
C ARG A 837 -21.89 39.71 8.59
N TRP A 838 -21.89 38.71 7.72
CA TRP A 838 -22.59 38.68 6.45
C TRP A 838 -23.33 37.35 6.27
N GLU A 839 -24.46 37.38 5.56
CA GLU A 839 -25.23 36.17 5.20
C GLU A 839 -24.57 35.41 4.03
N VAL A 840 -23.38 34.87 4.31
CA VAL A 840 -22.58 34.08 3.36
C VAL A 840 -22.26 32.69 3.89
N GLU A 841 -22.21 31.74 2.98
CA GLU A 841 -21.81 30.35 3.19
C GLU A 841 -20.37 30.16 2.70
N VAL A 842 -19.52 29.53 3.53
CA VAL A 842 -18.15 29.13 3.16
C VAL A 842 -18.15 27.63 2.88
N MET A 843 -18.15 27.26 1.61
CA MET A 843 -18.15 25.87 1.16
C MET A 843 -16.73 25.37 0.90
N ALA A 844 -16.49 24.09 1.19
CA ALA A 844 -15.31 23.38 0.73
C ALA A 844 -15.71 22.40 -0.38
N GLY A 845 -15.10 22.50 -1.56
CA GLY A 845 -15.30 21.60 -2.69
C GLY A 845 -14.06 20.77 -3.00
N LYS A 846 -14.03 20.14 -4.19
CA LYS A 846 -12.96 19.24 -4.65
C LYS A 846 -11.63 20.01 -4.88
N ALA A 847 -10.89 20.26 -3.80
CA ALA A 847 -9.66 21.07 -3.73
C ALA A 847 -9.84 22.58 -4.02
N ASN A 848 -10.94 23.15 -3.53
CA ASN A 848 -11.21 24.59 -3.51
C ASN A 848 -12.06 25.01 -2.29
N LEU A 849 -12.08 26.31 -2.00
CA LEU A 849 -13.03 26.95 -1.09
C LEU A 849 -13.86 27.96 -1.89
N GLU A 850 -15.19 27.96 -1.73
CA GLU A 850 -16.08 28.93 -2.37
C GLU A 850 -16.87 29.70 -1.31
N VAL A 851 -16.95 31.02 -1.44
CA VAL A 851 -17.80 31.88 -0.62
C VAL A 851 -18.88 32.50 -1.50
N ARG A 852 -20.14 32.31 -1.09
CA ARG A 852 -21.34 32.79 -1.79
C ARG A 852 -22.42 33.21 -0.79
N PRO A 853 -23.44 34.01 -1.17
CA PRO A 853 -24.57 34.32 -0.32
C PRO A 853 -25.43 33.07 0.00
N THR A 854 -25.91 32.93 1.23
CA THR A 854 -26.58 31.71 1.72
C THR A 854 -27.95 31.44 1.07
N PHE A 855 -28.61 32.47 0.52
CA PHE A 855 -29.98 32.38 0.01
C PHE A 855 -30.10 31.82 -1.42
N VAL A 856 -28.99 31.59 -2.14
CA VAL A 856 -29.01 31.04 -3.51
C VAL A 856 -28.16 29.78 -3.61
N ASN A 857 -28.80 28.67 -3.97
CA ASN A 857 -28.16 27.41 -4.31
C ASN A 857 -28.98 26.63 -5.35
N LYS A 858 -28.40 25.55 -5.89
CA LYS A 858 -29.06 24.71 -6.91
C LYS A 858 -30.41 24.15 -6.41
N GLY A 859 -30.51 23.84 -5.11
CA GLY A 859 -31.75 23.37 -4.48
C GLY A 859 -32.89 24.38 -4.48
N PHE A 860 -32.58 25.67 -4.29
CA PHE A 860 -33.56 26.77 -4.42
C PHE A 860 -34.09 26.87 -5.85
N ILE A 861 -33.23 26.71 -6.87
CA ILE A 861 -33.65 26.66 -8.27
C ILE A 861 -34.52 25.44 -8.56
N ALA A 862 -34.10 24.25 -8.16
CA ALA A 862 -34.90 23.03 -8.33
C ALA A 862 -36.30 23.19 -7.71
N ALA A 863 -36.39 23.76 -6.50
CA ALA A 863 -37.65 24.06 -5.84
C ALA A 863 -38.48 25.13 -6.58
N ARG A 864 -37.85 26.19 -7.12
CA ARG A 864 -38.54 27.19 -7.94
C ARG A 864 -39.09 26.58 -9.22
N LEU A 865 -38.32 25.76 -9.93
CA LEU A 865 -38.74 25.11 -11.18
C LEU A 865 -39.89 24.13 -10.97
N VAL A 866 -39.85 23.32 -9.91
CA VAL A 866 -40.97 22.41 -9.56
C VAL A 866 -42.25 23.19 -9.28
N ASN A 867 -42.17 24.36 -8.64
CA ASN A 867 -43.32 25.25 -8.47
C ASN A 867 -43.74 25.90 -9.81
N GLU A 868 -42.85 26.58 -10.51
CA GLU A 868 -43.14 27.34 -11.74
C GLU A 868 -43.77 26.47 -12.84
N TYR A 869 -43.30 25.22 -13.01
CA TYR A 869 -43.88 24.24 -13.95
C TYR A 869 -44.98 23.35 -13.34
N GLY A 870 -45.25 23.47 -12.03
CA GLY A 870 -46.18 22.64 -11.26
C GLY A 870 -47.38 23.34 -10.61
N THR A 871 -47.45 24.68 -10.60
CA THR A 871 -48.49 25.45 -9.87
C THR A 871 -49.42 26.26 -10.78
N GLY A 872 -49.92 25.64 -11.85
CA GLY A 872 -51.22 25.99 -12.44
C GLY A 872 -52.34 25.13 -11.81
N PRO A 873 -53.62 25.56 -11.79
CA PRO A 873 -54.66 24.83 -11.08
C PRO A 873 -54.83 23.38 -11.55
N GLY A 874 -54.36 22.43 -10.73
CA GLY A 874 -54.74 21.02 -10.80
C GLY A 874 -53.64 19.96 -10.88
N GLN A 875 -52.43 20.25 -11.38
CA GLN A 875 -51.42 19.19 -11.64
C GLN A 875 -49.95 19.64 -11.52
N ALA A 876 -49.22 18.96 -10.63
CA ALA A 876 -47.75 18.94 -10.54
C ALA A 876 -47.10 18.22 -11.75
N PRO A 877 -45.75 18.30 -11.93
CA PRO A 877 -45.06 17.57 -12.99
C PRO A 877 -45.26 16.04 -12.86
N GLU A 878 -45.58 15.38 -13.98
CA GLU A 878 -45.85 13.93 -14.02
C GLU A 878 -44.56 13.11 -14.16
N PHE A 879 -43.44 13.78 -14.44
CA PHE A 879 -42.10 13.22 -14.55
C PHE A 879 -41.07 14.31 -14.24
N ILE A 880 -40.08 13.98 -13.42
CA ILE A 880 -38.92 14.82 -13.10
C ILE A 880 -37.67 13.96 -13.25
N PHE A 881 -36.70 14.43 -14.05
CA PHE A 881 -35.35 13.87 -14.11
C PHE A 881 -34.35 14.92 -13.65
N CYS A 882 -33.60 14.63 -12.60
CA CYS A 882 -32.61 15.53 -12.01
C CYS A 882 -31.27 14.80 -11.94
N SER A 883 -30.21 15.34 -12.56
CA SER A 883 -28.90 14.69 -12.56
C SER A 883 -27.75 15.64 -12.22
N GLY A 884 -26.79 15.13 -11.44
CA GLY A 884 -25.66 15.88 -10.87
C GLY A 884 -24.55 14.94 -10.37
N ASP A 885 -23.32 15.43 -10.21
CA ASP A 885 -22.16 14.64 -9.76
C ASP A 885 -21.60 15.09 -8.39
N ASP A 886 -21.79 16.35 -8.00
CA ASP A 886 -21.03 16.97 -6.91
C ASP A 886 -21.78 17.05 -5.57
N PHE A 887 -21.30 17.89 -4.66
CA PHE A 887 -21.92 18.15 -3.35
C PHE A 887 -23.01 19.24 -3.43
N THR A 888 -22.90 20.19 -4.37
CA THR A 888 -23.92 21.23 -4.59
C THR A 888 -25.18 20.66 -5.24
N ASP A 889 -25.06 19.57 -5.99
CA ASP A 889 -26.18 18.83 -6.57
C ASP A 889 -27.04 18.11 -5.52
N GLU A 890 -26.44 17.75 -4.36
CA GLU A 890 -27.19 17.19 -3.23
C GLU A 890 -28.24 18.17 -2.70
N ASP A 891 -28.08 19.50 -2.89
CA ASP A 891 -29.12 20.48 -2.58
C ASP A 891 -30.34 20.31 -3.49
N MET A 892 -30.15 19.95 -4.77
CA MET A 892 -31.26 19.64 -5.69
C MET A 892 -32.00 18.38 -5.25
N PHE A 893 -31.28 17.30 -4.97
CA PHE A 893 -31.87 16.04 -4.55
C PHE A 893 -32.64 16.20 -3.21
N ARG A 894 -32.04 16.89 -2.23
CA ARG A 894 -32.69 17.23 -0.94
C ARG A 894 -33.85 18.22 -1.09
N ALA A 895 -33.86 19.09 -2.11
CA ALA A 895 -35.00 19.95 -2.40
C ALA A 895 -36.17 19.14 -2.96
N LEU A 896 -35.93 18.22 -3.91
CA LEU A 896 -36.97 17.37 -4.50
C LEU A 896 -37.65 16.46 -3.47
N GLN A 897 -36.90 15.92 -2.51
CA GLN A 897 -37.45 15.12 -1.40
C GLN A 897 -38.41 15.89 -0.48
N LYS A 898 -38.41 17.23 -0.49
CA LYS A 898 -39.31 18.06 0.35
C LYS A 898 -40.68 18.29 -0.28
N PHE A 899 -40.86 17.97 -1.56
CA PHE A 899 -42.16 18.03 -2.22
C PHE A 899 -42.89 16.69 -2.08
N ASP A 900 -44.18 16.74 -1.80
CA ASP A 900 -45.05 15.56 -1.73
C ASP A 900 -45.42 15.08 -3.15
N LEU A 901 -44.41 14.59 -3.86
CA LEU A 901 -44.51 14.06 -5.22
C LEU A 901 -44.50 12.52 -5.20
N PRO A 902 -45.26 11.84 -6.07
CA PRO A 902 -45.20 10.39 -6.19
C PRO A 902 -43.77 9.92 -6.51
N GLN A 903 -43.22 8.98 -5.74
CA GLN A 903 -41.84 8.51 -5.90
C GLN A 903 -41.54 7.98 -7.32
N ASP A 904 -42.53 7.38 -7.98
CA ASP A 904 -42.41 6.88 -9.37
C ASP A 904 -42.28 7.99 -10.43
N HIS A 905 -42.54 9.24 -10.07
CA HIS A 905 -42.42 10.41 -10.94
C HIS A 905 -41.05 11.09 -10.83
N VAL A 906 -40.26 10.84 -9.77
CA VAL A 906 -39.02 11.59 -9.48
C VAL A 906 -37.79 10.69 -9.61
N TYR A 907 -36.96 10.99 -10.61
CA TYR A 907 -35.69 10.33 -10.88
C TYR A 907 -34.55 11.30 -10.55
N SER A 908 -34.10 11.30 -9.29
CA SER A 908 -32.84 11.94 -8.90
C SER A 908 -31.69 10.96 -9.14
N VAL A 909 -30.69 11.38 -9.92
CA VAL A 909 -29.64 10.51 -10.45
C VAL A 909 -28.26 11.12 -10.18
N THR A 910 -27.49 10.53 -9.27
CA THR A 910 -26.08 10.92 -9.13
C THR A 910 -25.25 10.33 -10.28
N VAL A 911 -24.31 11.10 -10.80
CA VAL A 911 -23.29 10.63 -11.73
C VAL A 911 -22.00 10.34 -10.96
N GLY A 912 -21.35 9.21 -11.26
CA GLY A 912 -20.13 8.76 -10.60
C GLY A 912 -20.27 7.39 -9.93
N ALA A 913 -19.36 7.11 -8.99
CA ALA A 913 -19.33 5.80 -8.31
C ALA A 913 -20.63 5.52 -7.53
N SER A 914 -21.17 4.30 -7.70
CA SER A 914 -22.41 3.80 -7.06
C SER A 914 -22.41 3.82 -5.52
N SER A 915 -21.22 3.94 -4.94
CA SER A 915 -20.90 3.98 -3.52
C SER A 915 -20.77 5.41 -2.95
N LYS A 916 -20.90 6.46 -3.78
CA LYS A 916 -21.05 7.84 -3.31
C LYS A 916 -22.30 7.94 -2.43
N GLN A 917 -22.14 8.37 -1.17
CA GLN A 917 -23.29 8.73 -0.33
C GLN A 917 -24.02 9.93 -0.93
N THR A 918 -25.32 9.76 -1.21
CA THR A 918 -26.15 10.75 -1.93
C THR A 918 -27.60 10.67 -1.47
N ALA A 919 -28.34 11.77 -1.65
CA ALA A 919 -29.80 11.82 -1.55
C ALA A 919 -30.50 11.44 -2.87
N ALA A 920 -29.75 11.14 -3.94
CA ALA A 920 -30.30 10.64 -5.21
C ALA A 920 -30.91 9.23 -5.05
N SER A 921 -32.00 8.96 -5.77
CA SER A 921 -32.66 7.65 -5.77
C SER A 921 -32.02 6.63 -6.72
N TRP A 922 -31.19 7.09 -7.67
CA TRP A 922 -30.50 6.26 -8.66
C TRP A 922 -29.06 6.74 -8.91
N HIS A 923 -28.22 5.89 -9.49
CA HIS A 923 -26.91 6.29 -10.03
C HIS A 923 -26.72 5.94 -11.51
N LEU A 924 -25.80 6.67 -12.15
CA LEU A 924 -25.15 6.36 -13.42
C LEU A 924 -23.63 6.53 -13.25
N LEU A 925 -22.80 5.76 -13.96
CA LEU A 925 -21.36 5.69 -13.69
C LEU A 925 -20.60 6.86 -14.33
N GLU A 926 -20.93 7.19 -15.59
CA GLU A 926 -20.22 8.21 -16.36
C GLU A 926 -21.17 9.22 -17.03
N PRO A 927 -20.70 10.44 -17.37
CA PRO A 927 -21.45 11.41 -18.19
C PRO A 927 -22.00 10.82 -19.50
N ALA A 928 -21.27 9.86 -20.09
CA ALA A 928 -21.69 9.16 -21.30
C ALA A 928 -23.03 8.40 -21.11
N ASP A 929 -23.27 7.84 -19.92
CA ASP A 929 -24.50 7.10 -19.60
C ASP A 929 -25.71 8.04 -19.51
N VAL A 930 -25.50 9.29 -19.05
CA VAL A 930 -26.55 10.32 -19.02
C VAL A 930 -26.99 10.63 -20.44
N ILE A 931 -26.04 10.89 -21.34
CA ILE A 931 -26.30 11.18 -22.76
C ILE A 931 -26.92 9.97 -23.48
N GLU A 932 -26.51 8.75 -23.17
CA GLU A 932 -27.15 7.54 -23.69
C GLU A 932 -28.60 7.43 -23.20
N THR A 933 -28.85 7.63 -21.91
CA THR A 933 -30.19 7.60 -21.31
C THR A 933 -31.11 8.64 -21.98
N ILE A 934 -30.67 9.87 -22.18
CA ILE A 934 -31.44 10.90 -22.90
C ILE A 934 -31.69 10.49 -24.36
N SER A 935 -30.69 9.91 -25.03
CA SER A 935 -30.84 9.42 -26.41
C SER A 935 -31.92 8.32 -26.53
N MET A 936 -32.08 7.48 -25.51
CA MET A 936 -33.18 6.49 -25.44
C MET A 936 -34.56 7.14 -25.26
N LEU A 937 -34.66 8.27 -24.54
CA LEU A 937 -35.90 9.04 -24.39
C LEU A 937 -36.29 9.73 -25.71
N ASN A 938 -35.31 10.33 -26.40
CA ASN A 938 -35.50 10.95 -27.72
C ASN A 938 -36.00 9.92 -28.75
N ASN A 939 -35.32 8.78 -28.88
CA ASN A 939 -35.72 7.71 -29.80
C ASN A 939 -37.11 7.13 -29.46
N SER A 940 -37.47 7.10 -28.17
CA SER A 940 -38.81 6.69 -27.71
C SER A 940 -39.93 7.70 -28.04
N SER A 941 -39.58 8.91 -28.48
CA SER A 941 -40.54 9.97 -28.83
C SER A 941 -40.97 9.86 -30.30
N CYS A 942 -40.06 9.48 -31.21
CA CYS A 942 -40.35 9.32 -32.63
C CYS A 942 -41.27 8.13 -32.98
N SER A 943 -41.40 7.13 -32.10
CA SER A 943 -42.21 5.91 -32.37
C SER A 943 -43.73 6.10 -32.23
N GLN A 944 -44.23 7.34 -32.22
CA GLN A 944 -45.67 7.65 -32.16
C GLN A 944 -46.24 8.26 -33.47
N GLU A 945 -45.43 8.39 -34.53
CA GLU A 945 -45.86 8.90 -35.85
C GLU A 945 -45.63 7.89 -37.00
N TYR A 946 -46.03 6.63 -36.79
CA TYR A 946 -46.24 5.62 -37.86
C TYR A 946 -47.34 4.63 -37.47
#